data_AF-A0A523YMY3-F1
#
_entry.id   AF-A0A523YMY3-F1
#
_cell.length_a   1.000
_cell.length_b   1.000
_cell.length_c   1.000
_cell.angle_alpha   90.00
_cell.angle_beta   90.00
_cell.angle_gamma   90.00
#
_symmetry.space_group_name_H-M   'P 1'
#
loop_
_entity.id
_entity.type
_entity.pdbx_description
1 polymer ?
#
loop_
_entity_poly.entity_id
_entity_poly.type
_entity_poly.pdbx_seq_one_letter_code
_entity_poly.pdbx_strand_id
1 'polypeptide(L)'
;MKMKHVTILLGLLPLVLLWAAISIYPNWLWFQNLNFAPVFWTMVLGKFGLATVIWFLLIIMLSVNLYAAQRFHPLSEQTTTEIGGMPLSGRTLNTIILAAILIVSFVIASSGSANWNMVLSYLNQQPFGLTDPVFNKDIGFYVFSLPFYTFVREELLVLFLFAGLVTAIWYLKNGGLQVIGEFLLTEDKPTGIPKIKISEKVGKHLLVLGVIVVLLVAWGFHLKIYGLLYSTQGPAFGASYTDIHVKIPVYRALMVISFLWCLIIIYNVFRPRIKLLFISGAIWLGAILILAGGLPVLVQKIVVKPNELAKESPFIAYNIDYTRKAYNLNNIKEVDFEVKDSLSAEEIKGHDATIQNVRIWDERPLLQTYRQIQSIRLYYDFNNVDVDRYMIDNRYRQVMLAARELVVNQLPPQAKTWVNMHLIYTHGYGLAMSPVNEVTSEGLPQLMIKDLPPSVSIDLKIDRPEIYYGEKTSEYVLTKTSAKEFDFPKGDKNVYATYQGKGGVPINSFMRRLLFAIEFMDPQILLTTYLGPESRIMFNRRIRQRVQAIAPFLAYDTDPYLVVSGGRLFWIQDAYTISNMYPYSKRLKSPFMNRRLNYIRNSVKVIIDAYDGSVTYYMIDEKDPILKTYSKVFPALFKPFDEMSADMKKHIRYPYDLFEIQVNTYSTYHMQDVQVFYNQEDLWETPYEMYGDDRQKMKPYYIIVKLPKEDKEEFLLMLPYTPSKKDNMIAWLAARSDLPHYGSLLVYKLSKDKLVYGPMQIEARIDQQTEISRELSLWGQRGSRVIRGNLLAIPVGESFIYVEPIYLEAKQEEAQTPPPGQSGGRKQQTRQPAKEIARTAALPELKRVIVAIGNRVAMEETFDMALNQVLDAVVTHIKEVSIMPETGKISDLGALALKYYNNAKDYLQKGDWAGYGREL
;
A
#
# COMPACT_ATOMS: atom_id res chain seq x y z
N MET A 1 32.79 -3.02 -46.21
CA MET A 1 32.05 -3.55 -45.05
C MET A 1 30.92 -4.41 -45.62
N LYS A 2 31.12 -5.73 -45.75
CA LYS A 2 30.18 -6.58 -46.52
C LYS A 2 28.89 -6.79 -45.72
N MET A 3 27.77 -6.73 -46.44
CA MET A 3 26.36 -6.72 -46.01
C MET A 3 25.92 -7.63 -44.84
N LYS A 4 26.71 -8.63 -44.43
CA LYS A 4 26.32 -9.69 -43.48
C LYS A 4 26.06 -9.22 -42.03
N HIS A 5 26.77 -8.22 -41.53
CA HIS A 5 26.54 -7.72 -40.15
C HIS A 5 25.38 -6.70 -40.07
N VAL A 6 25.21 -5.90 -41.14
CA VAL A 6 24.07 -4.99 -41.28
C VAL A 6 22.78 -5.80 -41.45
N THR A 7 22.81 -6.95 -42.15
CA THR A 7 21.65 -7.85 -42.27
C THR A 7 21.26 -8.55 -40.97
N ILE A 8 22.20 -8.88 -40.07
CA ILE A 8 21.86 -9.45 -38.76
C ILE A 8 21.17 -8.39 -37.87
N LEU A 9 21.69 -7.15 -37.85
CA LEU A 9 21.07 -6.05 -37.10
C LEU A 9 19.69 -5.65 -37.67
N LEU A 10 19.56 -5.61 -39.01
CA LEU A 10 18.28 -5.42 -39.71
C LEU A 10 17.33 -6.62 -39.58
N GLY A 11 17.84 -7.83 -39.31
CA GLY A 11 17.02 -9.02 -39.06
C GLY A 11 16.50 -9.09 -37.62
N LEU A 12 17.25 -8.56 -36.65
CA LEU A 12 16.84 -8.49 -35.23
C LEU A 12 15.88 -7.34 -34.94
N LEU A 13 15.96 -6.22 -35.68
CA LEU A 13 15.08 -5.07 -35.46
C LEU A 13 13.58 -5.41 -35.62
N PRO A 14 13.13 -6.14 -36.65
CA PRO A 14 11.74 -6.61 -36.76
C PRO A 14 11.31 -7.48 -35.59
N LEU A 15 12.19 -8.34 -35.08
CA LEU A 15 11.91 -9.19 -33.91
C LEU A 15 11.73 -8.36 -32.64
N VAL A 16 12.59 -7.36 -32.43
CA VAL A 16 12.48 -6.43 -31.29
C VAL A 16 11.23 -5.57 -31.39
N LEU A 17 10.92 -5.04 -32.58
CA LEU A 17 9.71 -4.24 -32.82
C LEU A 17 8.44 -5.07 -32.66
N LEU A 18 8.45 -6.31 -33.14
CA LEU A 18 7.35 -7.26 -32.98
C LEU A 18 7.16 -7.60 -31.50
N TRP A 19 8.25 -7.88 -30.77
CA TRP A 19 8.20 -8.16 -29.34
C TRP A 19 7.67 -6.95 -28.55
N ALA A 20 8.15 -5.74 -28.87
CA ALA A 20 7.64 -4.51 -28.28
C ALA A 20 6.14 -4.32 -28.57
N ALA A 21 5.70 -4.54 -29.81
CA ALA A 21 4.30 -4.46 -30.19
C ALA A 21 3.44 -5.47 -29.41
N ILE A 22 3.91 -6.71 -29.26
CA ILE A 22 3.23 -7.76 -28.48
C ILE A 22 3.13 -7.37 -27.00
N SER A 23 4.14 -6.73 -26.41
CA SER A 23 4.10 -6.32 -25.00
C SER A 23 3.21 -5.08 -24.72
N ILE A 24 3.07 -4.18 -25.70
CA ILE A 24 2.38 -2.89 -25.53
C ILE A 24 0.90 -3.01 -25.91
N TYR A 25 0.59 -3.78 -26.95
CA TYR A 25 -0.74 -3.81 -27.57
C TYR A 25 -1.86 -4.42 -26.68
N PRO A 26 -1.65 -5.51 -25.92
CA PRO A 26 -2.66 -6.04 -24.99
C PRO A 26 -3.04 -5.02 -23.92
N ASN A 27 -2.02 -4.34 -23.38
CA ASN A 27 -2.19 -3.29 -22.39
C ASN A 27 -2.95 -2.09 -22.98
N TRP A 28 -2.59 -1.64 -24.19
CA TRP A 28 -3.34 -0.57 -24.87
C TRP A 28 -4.83 -0.91 -25.04
N LEU A 29 -5.15 -2.13 -25.52
CA LEU A 29 -6.53 -2.59 -25.67
C LEU A 29 -7.29 -2.60 -24.34
N TRP A 30 -6.61 -2.97 -23.25
CA TRP A 30 -7.19 -2.97 -21.91
C TRP A 30 -7.49 -1.56 -21.40
N PHE A 31 -6.55 -0.62 -21.53
CA PHE A 31 -6.78 0.78 -21.20
C PHE A 31 -7.87 1.40 -22.06
N GLN A 32 -7.92 1.08 -23.36
CA GLN A 32 -8.98 1.53 -24.25
C GLN A 32 -10.35 1.02 -23.80
N ASN A 33 -10.46 -0.25 -23.41
CA ASN A 33 -11.71 -0.83 -22.91
C ASN A 33 -12.22 -0.15 -21.64
N LEU A 34 -11.32 0.38 -20.80
CA LEU A 34 -11.65 1.13 -19.58
C LEU A 34 -11.79 2.65 -19.80
N ASN A 35 -11.70 3.14 -21.05
CA ASN A 35 -11.66 4.56 -21.41
C ASN A 35 -10.45 5.35 -20.86
N PHE A 36 -9.35 4.67 -20.52
CA PHE A 36 -8.09 5.27 -20.05
C PHE A 36 -6.99 5.28 -21.13
N ALA A 37 -7.34 5.16 -22.42
CA ALA A 37 -6.37 5.23 -23.52
C ALA A 37 -5.45 6.48 -23.48
N PRO A 38 -5.94 7.68 -23.14
CA PRO A 38 -5.09 8.88 -22.97
C PRO A 38 -4.05 8.72 -21.85
N VAL A 39 -4.42 8.09 -20.73
CA VAL A 39 -3.53 7.82 -19.59
C VAL A 39 -2.40 6.89 -20.02
N PHE A 40 -2.74 5.81 -20.74
CA PHE A 40 -1.77 4.88 -21.30
C PHE A 40 -0.75 5.58 -22.19
N TRP A 41 -1.21 6.36 -23.18
CA TRP A 41 -0.31 7.04 -24.10
C TRP A 41 0.55 8.09 -23.40
N THR A 42 0.03 8.79 -22.39
CA THR A 42 0.82 9.72 -21.58
C THR A 42 1.97 9.00 -20.87
N MET A 43 1.71 7.83 -20.27
CA MET A 43 2.75 7.02 -19.62
C MET A 43 3.77 6.45 -20.63
N VAL A 44 3.29 5.90 -21.75
CA VAL A 44 4.14 5.31 -22.79
C VAL A 44 5.02 6.38 -23.45
N LEU A 45 4.44 7.49 -23.90
CA LEU A 45 5.17 8.60 -24.49
C LEU A 45 6.13 9.25 -23.49
N GLY A 46 5.77 9.35 -22.21
CA GLY A 46 6.67 9.81 -21.15
C GLY A 46 7.91 8.93 -21.01
N LYS A 47 7.72 7.60 -20.92
CA LYS A 47 8.82 6.61 -20.83
C LYS A 47 9.72 6.63 -22.06
N PHE A 48 9.14 6.42 -23.25
CA PHE A 48 9.91 6.34 -24.48
C PHE A 48 10.48 7.69 -24.90
N GLY A 49 9.76 8.79 -24.66
CA GLY A 49 10.24 10.15 -24.91
C GLY A 49 11.47 10.46 -24.08
N LEU A 50 11.44 10.20 -22.76
CA LEU A 50 12.59 10.42 -21.89
C LEU A 50 13.78 9.53 -22.29
N ALA A 51 13.54 8.24 -22.56
CA ALA A 51 14.57 7.32 -23.03
C ALA A 51 15.23 7.84 -24.32
N THR A 52 14.42 8.30 -25.27
CA THR A 52 14.88 8.82 -26.57
C THR A 52 15.73 10.08 -26.40
N VAL A 53 15.32 11.00 -25.53
CA VAL A 53 16.10 12.21 -25.24
C VAL A 53 17.47 11.86 -24.65
N ILE A 54 17.51 10.98 -23.64
CA ILE A 54 18.77 10.56 -23.00
C ILE A 54 19.67 9.84 -24.01
N TRP A 55 19.11 8.91 -24.78
CA TRP A 55 19.83 8.16 -25.79
C TRP A 55 20.42 9.05 -26.89
N PHE A 56 19.64 10.02 -27.38
CA PHE A 56 20.08 10.96 -28.40
C PHE A 56 21.19 11.88 -27.88
N LEU A 57 21.07 12.40 -26.66
CA LEU A 57 22.12 13.19 -26.01
C LEU A 57 23.42 12.38 -25.88
N LEU A 58 23.31 11.12 -25.48
CA LEU A 58 24.45 10.21 -25.38
C LEU A 58 25.11 9.97 -26.74
N ILE A 59 24.34 9.71 -27.80
CA ILE A 59 24.87 9.51 -29.15
C ILE A 59 25.58 10.76 -29.65
N ILE A 60 24.98 11.94 -29.50
CA ILE A 60 25.62 13.19 -29.93
C ILE A 60 26.96 13.34 -29.21
N MET A 61 26.96 13.20 -27.88
CA MET A 61 28.16 13.36 -27.08
C MET A 61 29.24 12.33 -27.45
N LEU A 62 28.90 11.05 -27.62
CA LEU A 62 29.85 10.02 -28.05
C LEU A 62 30.37 10.28 -29.47
N SER A 63 29.51 10.72 -30.39
CA SER A 63 29.91 11.02 -31.77
C SER A 63 30.91 12.16 -31.82
N VAL A 64 30.67 13.24 -31.07
CA VAL A 64 31.58 14.37 -30.94
C VAL A 64 32.93 13.93 -30.36
N ASN A 65 32.91 13.13 -29.29
CA ASN A 65 34.12 12.65 -28.62
C ASN A 65 34.92 11.65 -29.47
N LEU A 66 34.26 10.72 -30.14
CA LEU A 66 34.91 9.76 -31.03
C LEU A 66 35.45 10.43 -32.29
N TYR A 67 34.74 11.42 -32.84
CA TYR A 67 35.23 12.24 -33.95
C TYR A 67 36.51 12.99 -33.57
N ALA A 68 36.51 13.64 -32.40
CA ALA A 68 37.72 14.27 -31.85
C ALA A 68 38.84 13.24 -31.63
N ALA A 69 38.52 12.05 -31.10
CA ALA A 69 39.49 10.99 -30.89
C ALA A 69 40.13 10.51 -32.20
N GLN A 70 39.33 10.38 -33.27
CA GLN A 70 39.79 10.05 -34.62
C GLN A 70 40.72 11.10 -35.21
N ARG A 71 40.45 12.37 -34.96
CA ARG A 71 41.28 13.49 -35.46
C ARG A 71 42.58 13.68 -34.68
N PHE A 72 42.66 13.22 -33.43
CA PHE A 72 43.81 13.40 -32.56
C PHE A 72 44.76 12.20 -32.49
N HIS A 73 44.59 11.20 -33.37
CA HIS A 73 45.46 10.02 -33.45
C HIS A 73 46.92 10.38 -33.80
N PRO A 74 47.92 9.89 -33.05
CA PRO A 74 49.30 9.90 -33.50
C PRO A 74 49.48 8.88 -34.64
N LEU A 75 50.23 9.24 -35.68
CA LEU A 75 50.63 8.33 -36.76
C LEU A 75 51.50 7.21 -36.15
N SER A 76 50.92 6.04 -35.90
CA SER A 76 51.65 4.84 -35.49
C SER A 76 51.20 3.67 -36.36
N GLU A 77 52.16 2.82 -36.74
CA GLU A 77 51.94 1.64 -37.59
C GLU A 77 50.86 0.72 -37.03
N GLN A 78 50.05 0.15 -37.93
CA GLN A 78 48.94 -0.77 -37.61
C GLN A 78 49.46 -1.99 -36.83
N THR A 79 49.39 -1.95 -35.50
CA THR A 79 49.61 -3.13 -34.68
C THR A 79 48.31 -3.92 -34.59
N THR A 80 48.30 -5.16 -35.06
CA THR A 80 47.25 -6.14 -34.76
C THR A 80 47.11 -6.28 -33.24
N THR A 81 45.96 -5.91 -32.70
CA THR A 81 45.68 -6.04 -31.26
C THR A 81 45.27 -7.49 -30.99
N GLU A 82 46.06 -8.23 -30.21
CA GLU A 82 45.70 -9.56 -29.72
C GLU A 82 44.87 -9.43 -28.44
N ILE A 83 43.66 -9.98 -28.45
CA ILE A 83 42.82 -10.14 -27.24
C ILE A 83 42.60 -11.65 -27.07
N GLY A 84 43.17 -12.23 -26.00
CA GLY A 84 43.03 -13.66 -25.71
C GLY A 84 43.70 -14.60 -26.72
N GLY A 85 44.79 -14.19 -27.37
CA GLY A 85 45.54 -15.01 -28.34
C GLY A 85 44.93 -15.09 -29.74
N MET A 86 43.85 -14.35 -30.04
CA MET A 86 43.31 -14.22 -31.41
C MET A 86 43.66 -12.85 -32.01
N PRO A 87 44.25 -12.80 -33.22
CA PRO A 87 44.48 -11.55 -33.93
C PRO A 87 43.15 -11.00 -34.48
N LEU A 88 42.63 -9.95 -33.83
CA LEU A 88 41.42 -9.27 -34.31
C LEU A 88 41.79 -8.16 -35.29
N SER A 89 41.13 -8.13 -36.46
CA SER A 89 41.29 -7.03 -37.40
C SER A 89 40.78 -5.71 -36.80
N GLY A 90 41.44 -4.58 -37.08
CA GLY A 90 41.05 -3.26 -36.55
C GLY A 90 39.60 -2.86 -36.87
N ARG A 91 39.06 -3.36 -37.99
CA ARG A 91 37.65 -3.18 -38.40
C ARG A 91 36.69 -4.01 -37.55
N THR A 92 37.00 -5.27 -37.28
CA THR A 92 36.22 -6.14 -36.38
C THR A 92 36.17 -5.56 -34.96
N LEU A 93 37.30 -5.08 -34.46
CA LEU A 93 37.38 -4.44 -33.15
C LEU A 93 36.57 -3.13 -33.09
N ASN A 94 36.56 -2.32 -34.16
CA ASN A 94 35.68 -1.14 -34.24
C ASN A 94 34.20 -1.51 -34.18
N THR A 95 33.78 -2.55 -34.90
CA THR A 95 32.38 -3.01 -34.88
C THR A 95 31.97 -3.54 -33.51
N ILE A 96 32.85 -4.25 -32.80
CA ILE A 96 32.58 -4.74 -31.44
C ILE A 96 32.43 -3.56 -30.47
N ILE A 97 33.34 -2.57 -30.53
CA ILE A 97 33.27 -1.38 -29.68
C ILE A 97 31.99 -0.58 -29.95
N LEU A 98 31.64 -0.35 -31.21
CA LEU A 98 30.40 0.36 -31.58
C LEU A 98 29.13 -0.41 -31.17
N ALA A 99 29.12 -1.74 -31.30
CA ALA A 99 28.03 -2.57 -30.83
C ALA A 99 27.89 -2.51 -29.30
N ALA A 100 29.01 -2.59 -28.57
CA ALA A 100 29.03 -2.47 -27.12
C ALA A 100 28.54 -1.09 -26.66
N ILE A 101 28.96 -0.01 -27.33
CA ILE A 101 28.48 1.36 -27.08
C ILE A 101 26.97 1.43 -27.28
N LEU A 102 26.44 0.88 -28.39
CA LEU A 102 25.01 0.92 -28.68
C LEU A 102 24.20 0.18 -27.60
N ILE A 103 24.65 -1.01 -27.19
CA ILE A 103 24.01 -1.78 -26.11
C ILE A 103 24.05 -1.02 -24.78
N VAL A 104 25.22 -0.55 -24.35
CA VAL A 104 25.36 0.17 -23.08
C VAL A 104 24.59 1.49 -23.10
N SER A 105 24.58 2.21 -24.23
CA SER A 105 23.81 3.45 -24.39
C SER A 105 22.31 3.22 -24.25
N PHE A 106 21.81 2.10 -24.78
CA PHE A 106 20.41 1.70 -24.62
C PHE A 106 20.09 1.35 -23.16
N VAL A 107 20.99 0.66 -22.45
CA VAL A 107 20.83 0.35 -21.03
C VAL A 107 20.78 1.62 -20.18
N ILE A 108 21.67 2.59 -20.41
CA ILE A 108 21.67 3.87 -19.71
C ILE A 108 20.35 4.62 -19.97
N ALA A 109 19.95 4.75 -21.24
CA ALA A 109 18.69 5.42 -21.61
C ALA A 109 17.45 4.74 -21.03
N SER A 110 17.42 3.40 -21.03
CA SER A 110 16.35 2.60 -20.45
C SER A 110 16.26 2.80 -18.94
N SER A 111 17.40 2.80 -18.23
CA SER A 111 17.46 3.08 -16.79
C SER A 111 16.91 4.48 -16.47
N GLY A 112 17.33 5.51 -17.21
CA GLY A 112 16.85 6.88 -17.02
C GLY A 112 15.33 7.03 -17.24
N SER A 113 14.77 6.26 -18.18
CA SER A 113 13.33 6.27 -18.51
C SER A 113 12.40 5.92 -17.35
N ALA A 114 12.91 5.21 -16.32
CA ALA A 114 12.15 4.89 -15.12
C ALA A 114 11.66 6.13 -14.36
N ASN A 115 12.32 7.29 -14.56
CA ASN A 115 12.00 8.56 -13.92
C ASN A 115 11.01 9.43 -14.72
N TRP A 116 10.33 8.88 -15.73
CA TRP A 116 9.36 9.61 -16.55
C TRP A 116 8.31 10.40 -15.72
N ASN A 117 7.79 9.81 -14.64
CA ASN A 117 6.79 10.45 -13.79
C ASN A 117 7.36 11.69 -13.08
N MET A 118 8.62 11.64 -12.63
CA MET A 118 9.33 12.79 -12.03
C MET A 118 9.43 13.93 -13.03
N VAL A 119 9.81 13.63 -14.28
CA VAL A 119 9.93 14.63 -15.35
C VAL A 119 8.58 15.26 -15.70
N LEU A 120 7.53 14.44 -15.88
CA LEU A 120 6.18 14.96 -16.15
C LEU A 120 5.65 15.80 -14.99
N SER A 121 5.92 15.38 -13.75
CA SER A 121 5.54 16.14 -12.55
C SER A 121 6.27 17.48 -12.48
N TYR A 122 7.57 17.53 -12.80
CA TYR A 122 8.33 18.78 -12.88
C TYR A 122 7.76 19.74 -13.94
N LEU A 123 7.45 19.23 -15.14
CA LEU A 123 6.90 20.04 -16.23
C LEU A 123 5.50 20.59 -15.93
N ASN A 124 4.73 19.91 -15.06
CA ASN A 124 3.35 20.27 -14.73
C ASN A 124 3.17 20.72 -13.27
N GLN A 125 4.27 20.96 -12.56
CA GLN A 125 4.30 21.19 -11.12
C GLN A 125 3.33 22.29 -10.68
N GLN A 126 2.71 22.08 -9.53
CA GLN A 126 1.85 23.06 -8.86
C GLN A 126 2.50 23.56 -7.57
N PRO A 127 2.32 24.84 -7.22
CA PRO A 127 2.86 25.38 -5.98
C PRO A 127 2.14 24.77 -4.77
N PHE A 128 2.89 24.56 -3.69
CA PHE A 128 2.32 24.15 -2.41
C PHE A 128 1.67 25.33 -1.66
N GLY A 129 2.09 26.56 -1.97
CA GLY A 129 1.62 27.76 -1.26
C GLY A 129 2.26 27.94 0.11
N LEU A 130 3.33 27.19 0.39
CA LEU A 130 4.11 27.25 1.62
C LEU A 130 5.59 27.15 1.26
N THR A 131 6.39 28.08 1.77
CA THR A 131 7.84 28.14 1.52
C THR A 131 8.63 27.48 2.63
N ASP A 132 9.88 27.10 2.39
CA ASP A 132 10.80 26.63 3.42
C ASP A 132 11.40 27.81 4.22
N PRO A 133 11.74 27.62 5.50
CA PRO A 133 12.14 28.71 6.38
C PRO A 133 13.62 29.16 6.19
N VAL A 134 14.43 28.44 5.39
CA VAL A 134 15.86 28.72 5.24
C VAL A 134 16.17 29.46 3.94
N PHE A 135 15.59 29.00 2.83
CA PHE A 135 15.85 29.50 1.48
C PHE A 135 14.65 30.22 0.87
N ASN A 136 13.50 30.25 1.56
CA ASN A 136 12.26 30.87 1.12
C ASN A 136 11.81 30.40 -0.28
N LYS A 137 11.96 29.10 -0.54
CA LYS A 137 11.50 28.42 -1.76
C LYS A 137 10.21 27.66 -1.45
N ASP A 138 9.25 27.72 -2.35
CA ASP A 138 8.02 26.92 -2.25
C ASP A 138 8.35 25.43 -2.11
N ILE A 139 7.60 24.68 -1.30
CA ILE A 139 7.81 23.25 -1.11
C ILE A 139 7.75 22.49 -2.45
N GLY A 140 7.01 22.97 -3.45
CA GLY A 140 7.00 22.43 -4.81
C GLY A 140 8.38 22.42 -5.47
N PHE A 141 9.29 23.36 -5.14
CA PHE A 141 10.68 23.28 -5.59
C PHE A 141 11.35 22.00 -5.08
N TYR A 142 11.12 21.65 -3.82
CA TYR A 142 11.72 20.49 -3.17
C TYR A 142 11.10 19.17 -3.64
N VAL A 143 9.78 19.15 -3.84
CA VAL A 143 9.03 17.96 -4.24
C VAL A 143 9.20 17.64 -5.73
N PHE A 144 9.28 18.67 -6.60
CA PHE A 144 9.28 18.48 -8.06
C PHE A 144 10.60 18.90 -8.73
N SER A 145 11.08 20.11 -8.46
CA SER A 145 12.24 20.69 -9.18
C SER A 145 13.59 20.13 -8.74
N LEU A 146 13.84 19.99 -7.43
CA LEU A 146 15.10 19.52 -6.88
C LEU A 146 15.42 18.06 -7.29
N PRO A 147 14.47 17.10 -7.26
CA PRO A 147 14.68 15.77 -7.80
C PRO A 147 15.05 15.80 -9.28
N PHE A 148 14.37 16.63 -10.08
CA PHE A 148 14.66 16.77 -11.50
C PHE A 148 16.07 17.33 -11.75
N TYR A 149 16.49 18.40 -11.07
CA TYR A 149 17.85 18.94 -11.22
C TYR A 149 18.92 17.96 -10.76
N THR A 150 18.64 17.20 -9.69
CA THR A 150 19.55 16.15 -9.20
C THR A 150 19.68 15.03 -10.23
N PHE A 151 18.57 14.58 -10.79
CA PHE A 151 18.52 13.60 -11.87
C PHE A 151 19.29 14.06 -13.11
N VAL A 152 19.04 15.28 -13.61
CA VAL A 152 19.76 15.83 -14.78
C VAL A 152 21.26 15.87 -14.54
N ARG A 153 21.71 16.33 -13.37
CA ARG A 153 23.13 16.36 -13.01
C ARG A 153 23.73 14.96 -12.94
N GLU A 154 23.03 14.00 -12.34
CA GLU A 154 23.47 12.61 -12.21
C GLU A 154 23.59 11.91 -13.56
N GLU A 155 22.57 12.04 -14.41
CA GLU A 155 22.59 11.52 -15.76
C GLU A 155 23.73 12.14 -16.56
N LEU A 156 23.86 13.48 -16.59
CA LEU A 156 24.99 14.13 -17.28
C LEU A 156 26.35 13.63 -16.77
N LEU A 157 26.52 13.42 -15.46
CA LEU A 157 27.77 12.91 -14.91
C LEU A 157 28.05 11.48 -15.40
N VAL A 158 27.06 10.59 -15.38
CA VAL A 158 27.17 9.22 -15.91
C VAL A 158 27.51 9.25 -17.40
N LEU A 159 26.81 10.08 -18.18
CA LEU A 159 27.06 10.27 -19.61
C LEU A 159 28.51 10.71 -19.86
N PHE A 160 28.99 11.78 -19.21
CA PHE A 160 30.35 12.29 -19.42
C PHE A 160 31.44 11.32 -18.94
N LEU A 161 31.23 10.62 -17.82
CA LEU A 161 32.16 9.58 -17.36
C LEU A 161 32.23 8.41 -18.34
N PHE A 162 31.08 7.98 -18.86
CA PHE A 162 31.01 6.91 -19.86
C PHE A 162 31.66 7.34 -21.19
N ALA A 163 31.38 8.55 -21.67
CA ALA A 163 32.03 9.10 -22.86
C ALA A 163 33.55 9.24 -22.67
N GLY A 164 34.00 9.67 -21.49
CA GLY A 164 35.42 9.71 -21.13
C GLY A 164 36.07 8.33 -21.15
N LEU A 165 35.41 7.33 -20.58
CA LEU A 165 35.88 5.94 -20.59
C LEU A 165 35.98 5.39 -22.03
N VAL A 166 34.92 5.54 -22.82
CA VAL A 166 34.90 5.10 -24.23
C VAL A 166 36.01 5.79 -25.03
N THR A 167 36.19 7.09 -24.82
CA THR A 167 37.25 7.88 -25.46
C THR A 167 38.64 7.41 -25.04
N ALA A 168 38.84 7.11 -23.76
CA ALA A 168 40.11 6.57 -23.25
C ALA A 168 40.42 5.18 -23.84
N ILE A 169 39.43 4.28 -23.92
CA ILE A 169 39.56 2.97 -24.57
C ILE A 169 39.92 3.15 -26.06
N TRP A 170 39.27 4.10 -26.74
CA TRP A 170 39.57 4.41 -28.13
C TRP A 170 41.01 4.92 -28.31
N TYR A 171 41.52 5.71 -27.37
CA TYR A 171 42.91 6.16 -27.40
C TYR A 171 43.94 5.09 -27.02
N LEU A 172 43.61 4.19 -26.10
CA LEU A 172 44.43 3.01 -25.77
C LEU A 172 44.59 2.12 -27.01
N LYS A 173 43.47 1.82 -27.68
CA LYS A 173 43.45 1.04 -28.92
C LYS A 173 44.35 1.64 -30.00
N ASN A 174 44.31 2.95 -30.18
CA ASN A 174 45.03 3.64 -31.26
C ASN A 174 46.41 4.17 -30.85
N GLY A 175 46.95 3.69 -29.72
CA GLY A 175 48.30 4.06 -29.26
C GLY A 175 48.47 5.52 -28.80
N GLY A 176 47.38 6.27 -28.64
CA GLY A 176 47.39 7.63 -28.08
C GLY A 176 47.62 7.68 -26.57
N LEU A 177 47.30 6.56 -25.90
CA LEU A 177 47.63 6.21 -24.52
C LEU A 177 48.43 4.89 -24.57
N GLN A 178 49.71 4.92 -24.21
CA GLN A 178 50.57 3.72 -24.16
C GLN A 178 50.93 3.41 -22.71
N VAL A 179 50.67 2.18 -22.26
CA VAL A 179 51.13 1.67 -20.98
C VAL A 179 52.47 0.98 -21.22
N ILE A 180 53.57 1.59 -20.76
CA ILE A 180 54.92 1.05 -20.95
C ILE A 180 55.37 0.40 -19.64
N GLY A 181 55.51 -0.93 -19.65
CA GLY A 181 55.96 -1.78 -18.54
C GLY A 181 55.28 -3.16 -18.55
N GLU A 182 56.05 -4.24 -18.44
CA GLU A 182 55.54 -5.62 -18.39
C GLU A 182 55.01 -5.97 -16.99
N PHE A 183 53.90 -6.71 -16.95
CA PHE A 183 53.32 -7.35 -15.76
C PHE A 183 54.04 -8.66 -15.36
N LEU A 184 55.25 -8.92 -15.88
CA LEU A 184 55.91 -10.20 -15.67
C LEU A 184 56.48 -10.30 -14.26
N LEU A 185 55.96 -11.25 -13.49
CA LEU A 185 56.62 -11.84 -12.32
C LEU A 185 57.91 -12.51 -12.80
N THR A 186 59.01 -11.78 -12.80
CA THR A 186 60.36 -12.36 -12.87
C THR A 186 61.03 -12.14 -11.52
N GLU A 187 61.58 -13.21 -10.95
CA GLU A 187 61.96 -13.34 -9.53
C GLU A 187 63.04 -12.35 -9.03
N ASP A 188 63.62 -11.46 -9.84
CA ASP A 188 64.83 -10.72 -9.46
C ASP A 188 64.88 -9.21 -9.80
N LYS A 189 63.74 -8.53 -10.03
CA LYS A 189 63.72 -7.05 -10.11
C LYS A 189 62.54 -6.42 -9.38
N PRO A 190 62.72 -5.27 -8.69
CA PRO A 190 61.60 -4.54 -8.10
C PRO A 190 60.64 -4.11 -9.21
N THR A 191 59.36 -4.41 -9.02
CA THR A 191 58.26 -4.06 -9.95
C THR A 191 58.23 -2.55 -10.18
N GLY A 192 58.69 -2.11 -11.34
CA GLY A 192 58.55 -0.71 -11.76
C GLY A 192 57.08 -0.38 -11.99
N ILE A 193 56.59 0.70 -11.39
CA ILE A 193 55.24 1.20 -11.65
C ILE A 193 55.11 1.49 -13.15
N PRO A 194 54.10 0.93 -13.86
CA PRO A 194 53.95 1.14 -15.29
C PRO A 194 53.84 2.63 -15.63
N LYS A 195 54.63 3.09 -16.62
CA LYS A 195 54.65 4.50 -17.04
C LYS A 195 53.65 4.70 -18.17
N ILE A 196 52.66 5.57 -17.96
CA ILE A 196 51.65 5.90 -18.98
C ILE A 196 52.16 7.06 -19.83
N LYS A 197 52.41 6.82 -21.12
CA LYS A 197 52.76 7.87 -22.09
C LYS A 197 51.50 8.34 -22.80
N ILE A 198 51.19 9.63 -22.65
CA ILE A 198 49.98 10.27 -23.22
C ILE A 198 50.43 11.27 -24.28
N SER A 199 49.91 11.13 -25.50
CA SER A 199 50.18 12.12 -26.56
C SER A 199 49.53 13.48 -26.25
N GLU A 200 50.15 14.58 -26.67
CA GLU A 200 49.75 15.93 -26.23
C GLU A 200 48.28 16.27 -26.56
N LYS A 201 47.83 15.98 -27.79
CA LYS A 201 46.43 16.23 -28.22
C LYS A 201 45.43 15.36 -27.45
N VAL A 202 45.80 14.11 -27.14
CA VAL A 202 44.98 13.19 -26.33
C VAL A 202 44.84 13.68 -24.90
N GLY A 203 45.95 14.12 -24.30
CA GLY A 203 45.95 14.73 -22.97
C GLY A 203 45.02 15.94 -22.91
N LYS A 204 45.10 16.86 -23.87
CA LYS A 204 44.21 18.05 -23.94
C LYS A 204 42.73 17.67 -24.03
N HIS A 205 42.37 16.71 -24.87
CA HIS A 205 40.97 16.27 -25.00
C HIS A 205 40.44 15.65 -23.70
N LEU A 206 41.21 14.77 -23.06
CA LEU A 206 40.82 14.16 -21.78
C LEU A 206 40.72 15.19 -20.64
N LEU A 207 41.57 16.23 -20.64
CA LEU A 207 41.47 17.33 -19.68
C LEU A 207 40.20 18.16 -19.87
N VAL A 208 39.75 18.41 -21.12
CA VAL A 208 38.47 19.09 -21.39
C VAL A 208 37.28 18.29 -20.86
N LEU A 209 37.28 16.97 -21.04
CA LEU A 209 36.26 16.12 -20.43
C LEU A 209 36.31 16.15 -18.91
N GLY A 210 37.53 16.14 -18.35
CA GLY A 210 37.75 16.32 -16.91
C GLY A 210 37.17 17.64 -16.37
N VAL A 211 37.34 18.74 -17.10
CA VAL A 211 36.75 20.05 -16.76
C VAL A 211 35.23 19.96 -16.62
N ILE A 212 34.55 19.36 -17.60
CA ILE A 212 33.09 19.25 -17.57
C ILE A 212 32.63 18.41 -16.38
N VAL A 213 33.32 17.28 -16.10
CA VAL A 213 33.04 16.44 -14.94
C VAL A 213 33.19 17.24 -13.64
N VAL A 214 34.25 18.05 -13.50
CA VAL A 214 34.48 18.88 -12.31
C VAL A 214 33.41 19.97 -12.16
N LEU A 215 32.94 20.57 -13.26
CA LEU A 215 31.83 21.52 -13.24
C LEU A 215 30.51 20.86 -12.79
N LEU A 216 30.23 19.62 -13.23
CA LEU A 216 29.08 18.85 -12.76
C LEU A 216 29.19 18.49 -11.27
N VAL A 217 30.40 18.23 -10.78
CA VAL A 217 30.65 18.06 -9.33
C VAL A 217 30.39 19.36 -8.57
N ALA A 218 30.84 20.50 -9.10
CA ALA A 218 30.57 21.82 -8.53
C ALA A 218 29.06 22.12 -8.46
N TRP A 219 28.32 21.88 -9.55
CA TRP A 219 26.86 22.00 -9.54
C TRP A 219 26.20 21.04 -8.54
N GLY A 220 26.76 19.85 -8.35
CA GLY A 220 26.35 18.92 -7.30
C GLY A 220 26.46 19.50 -5.88
N PHE A 221 27.49 20.27 -5.57
CA PHE A 221 27.58 20.97 -4.27
C PHE A 221 26.48 22.03 -4.12
N HIS A 222 26.12 22.73 -5.20
CA HIS A 222 24.98 23.65 -5.16
C HIS A 222 23.68 22.94 -4.80
N LEU A 223 23.38 21.81 -5.46
CA LEU A 223 22.17 21.04 -5.19
C LEU A 223 22.15 20.43 -3.78
N LYS A 224 23.32 20.00 -3.27
CA LYS A 224 23.46 19.49 -1.90
C LYS A 224 23.07 20.50 -0.82
N ILE A 225 23.18 21.80 -1.07
CA ILE A 225 22.74 22.86 -0.14
C ILE A 225 21.24 22.70 0.18
N TYR A 226 20.40 22.52 -0.84
CA TYR A 226 18.96 22.30 -0.64
C TYR A 226 18.67 20.93 -0.04
N GLY A 227 19.52 19.94 -0.33
CA GLY A 227 19.46 18.60 0.25
C GLY A 227 19.67 18.55 1.77
N LEU A 228 20.24 19.61 2.38
CA LEU A 228 20.45 19.67 3.83
C LEU A 228 19.14 19.71 4.62
N LEU A 229 18.02 20.16 4.02
CA LEU A 229 16.71 20.17 4.67
C LEU A 229 16.12 18.76 4.93
N TYR A 230 16.83 17.71 4.54
CA TYR A 230 16.50 16.29 4.79
C TYR A 230 17.51 15.58 5.69
N SER A 231 18.36 16.34 6.39
CA SER A 231 19.38 15.81 7.29
C SER A 231 18.76 15.03 8.46
N THR A 232 19.48 14.00 8.91
CA THR A 232 19.10 13.16 10.07
C THR A 232 20.14 13.24 11.19
N GLN A 233 21.04 14.22 11.14
CA GLN A 233 22.18 14.31 12.06
C GLN A 233 21.89 15.09 13.34
N GLY A 234 20.86 15.93 13.34
CA GLY A 234 20.43 16.71 14.50
C GLY A 234 19.44 15.98 15.43
N PRO A 235 19.01 16.63 16.52
CA PRO A 235 18.02 16.08 17.45
C PRO A 235 16.63 15.89 16.81
N ALA A 236 16.35 16.62 15.74
CA ALA A 236 15.14 16.53 14.94
C ALA A 236 15.48 16.29 13.45
N PHE A 237 14.50 15.85 12.66
CA PHE A 237 14.69 15.66 11.22
C PHE A 237 14.67 17.01 10.48
N GLY A 238 15.62 17.23 9.58
CA GLY A 238 15.78 18.49 8.87
C GLY A 238 17.17 19.08 9.07
N ALA A 239 17.41 20.26 8.49
CA ALA A 239 18.71 20.90 8.61
C ALA A 239 18.95 21.38 10.06
N SER A 240 20.06 20.94 10.64
CA SER A 240 20.52 21.33 11.98
C SER A 240 21.30 22.66 11.96
N TYR A 241 21.67 23.16 13.15
CA TYR A 241 22.53 24.35 13.28
C TYR A 241 23.82 24.22 12.47
N THR A 242 24.50 23.07 12.59
CA THR A 242 25.74 22.79 11.86
C THR A 242 25.50 22.72 10.35
N ASP A 243 24.37 22.17 9.91
CA ASP A 243 24.05 22.11 8.48
C ASP A 243 23.95 23.53 7.89
N ILE A 244 23.25 24.44 8.57
CA ILE A 244 22.99 25.79 8.06
C ILE A 244 24.20 26.71 8.20
N HIS A 245 24.83 26.75 9.38
CA HIS A 245 25.90 27.69 9.65
C HIS A 245 27.28 27.21 9.22
N VAL A 246 27.47 25.91 8.97
CA VAL A 246 28.77 25.34 8.56
C VAL A 246 28.70 24.69 7.19
N LYS A 247 27.79 23.74 6.95
CA LYS A 247 27.79 22.99 5.68
C LYS A 247 27.39 23.84 4.48
N ILE A 248 26.45 24.79 4.63
CA ILE A 248 26.11 25.70 3.52
C ILE A 248 27.34 26.53 3.09
N PRO A 249 28.04 27.27 3.97
CA PRO A 249 29.30 27.94 3.61
C PRO A 249 30.36 26.99 3.04
N VAL A 250 30.52 25.80 3.62
CA VAL A 250 31.46 24.78 3.13
C VAL A 250 31.14 24.36 1.69
N TYR A 251 29.88 24.05 1.37
CA TYR A 251 29.50 23.68 0.02
C TYR A 251 29.69 24.85 -0.95
N ARG A 252 29.46 26.09 -0.51
CA ARG A 252 29.81 27.29 -1.30
C ARG A 252 31.30 27.42 -1.55
N ALA A 253 32.14 27.19 -0.54
CA ALA A 253 33.59 27.17 -0.71
C ALA A 253 34.05 26.05 -1.66
N LEU A 254 33.51 24.84 -1.51
CA LEU A 254 33.83 23.71 -2.39
C LEU A 254 33.42 23.95 -3.83
N MET A 255 32.31 24.66 -4.09
CA MET A 255 31.97 25.12 -5.44
C MET A 255 33.07 26.00 -6.03
N VAL A 256 33.52 27.00 -5.28
CA VAL A 256 34.60 27.92 -5.70
C VAL A 256 35.92 27.17 -5.91
N ILE A 257 36.32 26.29 -4.98
CA ILE A 257 37.56 25.50 -5.10
C ILE A 257 37.48 24.57 -6.32
N SER A 258 36.32 23.96 -6.59
CA SER A 258 36.11 23.13 -7.79
C SER A 258 36.22 23.94 -9.07
N PHE A 259 35.69 25.17 -9.08
CA PHE A 259 35.83 26.10 -10.20
C PHE A 259 37.29 26.56 -10.40
N LEU A 260 38.01 26.87 -9.33
CA LEU A 260 39.44 27.20 -9.41
C LEU A 260 40.26 26.03 -9.94
N TRP A 261 39.98 24.81 -9.50
CA TRP A 261 40.64 23.63 -10.03
C TRP A 261 40.32 23.42 -11.51
N CYS A 262 39.08 23.64 -11.93
CA CYS A 262 38.68 23.67 -13.34
C CYS A 262 39.53 24.68 -14.15
N LEU A 263 39.74 25.90 -13.66
CA LEU A 263 40.64 26.88 -14.32
C LEU A 263 42.09 26.39 -14.41
N ILE A 264 42.60 25.69 -13.40
CA ILE A 264 43.96 25.09 -13.43
C ILE A 264 44.04 23.97 -14.47
N ILE A 265 42.99 23.15 -14.61
CA ILE A 265 42.90 22.11 -15.65
C ILE A 265 42.91 22.77 -17.03
N ILE A 266 42.10 23.81 -17.24
CA ILE A 266 42.05 24.59 -18.50
C ILE A 266 43.42 25.21 -18.80
N TYR A 267 44.09 25.80 -17.81
CA TYR A 267 45.44 26.33 -17.99
C TYR A 267 46.44 25.25 -18.42
N ASN A 268 46.33 24.04 -17.86
CA ASN A 268 47.15 22.89 -18.24
C ASN A 268 46.87 22.39 -19.67
N VAL A 269 45.69 22.67 -20.24
CA VAL A 269 45.40 22.39 -21.66
C VAL A 269 46.32 23.22 -22.58
N PHE A 270 46.68 24.45 -22.19
CA PHE A 270 47.56 25.31 -22.99
C PHE A 270 49.05 25.14 -22.61
N ARG A 271 49.35 24.92 -21.33
CA ARG A 271 50.72 24.79 -20.80
C ARG A 271 50.83 23.53 -19.91
N PRO A 272 51.21 22.37 -20.47
CA PRO A 272 51.14 21.10 -19.74
C PRO A 272 52.15 21.05 -18.57
N ARG A 273 51.64 21.02 -17.34
CA ARG A 273 52.42 20.88 -16.10
C ARG A 273 51.81 19.80 -15.21
N ILE A 274 52.16 18.54 -15.49
CA ILE A 274 51.52 17.38 -14.85
C ILE A 274 51.60 17.39 -13.31
N LYS A 275 52.71 17.87 -12.74
CA LYS A 275 52.87 18.04 -11.28
C LYS A 275 51.84 19.00 -10.69
N LEU A 276 51.56 20.12 -11.37
CA LEU A 276 50.57 21.11 -10.93
C LEU A 276 49.16 20.51 -10.93
N LEU A 277 48.81 19.71 -11.95
CA LEU A 277 47.53 19.03 -12.04
C LEU A 277 47.32 18.04 -10.88
N PHE A 278 48.30 17.18 -10.58
CA PHE A 278 48.20 16.22 -9.48
C PHE A 278 48.18 16.88 -8.10
N ILE A 279 49.04 17.88 -7.86
CA ILE A 279 49.06 18.60 -6.57
C ILE A 279 47.74 19.35 -6.35
N SER A 280 47.28 20.11 -7.35
CA SER A 280 46.01 20.84 -7.24
C SER A 280 44.80 19.91 -7.11
N GLY A 281 44.81 18.75 -7.79
CA GLY A 281 43.79 17.72 -7.64
C GLY A 281 43.79 17.07 -6.26
N ALA A 282 44.96 16.78 -5.70
CA ALA A 282 45.11 16.28 -4.33
C ALA A 282 44.64 17.31 -3.30
N ILE A 283 44.94 18.60 -3.49
CA ILE A 283 44.43 19.69 -2.65
C ILE A 283 42.91 19.79 -2.75
N TRP A 284 42.34 19.72 -3.96
CA TRP A 284 40.89 19.75 -4.16
C TRP A 284 40.19 18.57 -3.47
N LEU A 285 40.69 17.35 -3.63
CA LEU A 285 40.18 16.17 -2.93
C LEU A 285 40.35 16.27 -1.41
N GLY A 286 41.51 16.76 -0.95
CA GLY A 286 41.77 17.01 0.47
C GLY A 286 40.82 18.05 1.07
N ALA A 287 40.54 19.12 0.33
CA ALA A 287 39.57 20.15 0.73
C ALA A 287 38.16 19.57 0.86
N ILE A 288 37.74 18.70 -0.06
CA ILE A 288 36.45 17.99 0.06
C ILE A 288 36.40 17.16 1.34
N LEU A 289 37.43 16.34 1.60
CA LEU A 289 37.47 15.45 2.76
C LEU A 289 37.45 16.24 4.09
N ILE A 290 38.27 17.30 4.18
CA ILE A 290 38.42 18.11 5.40
C ILE A 290 37.19 19.01 5.62
N LEU A 291 36.79 19.79 4.60
CA LEU A 291 35.73 20.78 4.76
C LEU A 291 34.35 20.14 4.84
N ALA A 292 34.04 19.14 4.00
CA ALA A 292 32.72 18.49 4.03
C ALA A 292 32.58 17.44 5.13
N GLY A 293 33.69 16.83 5.58
CA GLY A 293 33.69 15.76 6.59
C GLY A 293 34.13 16.22 7.97
N GLY A 294 35.36 16.73 8.09
CA GLY A 294 35.99 17.03 9.38
C GLY A 294 35.42 18.25 10.11
N LEU A 295 35.30 19.38 9.41
CA LEU A 295 34.89 20.65 10.03
C LEU A 295 33.47 20.60 10.65
N PRO A 296 32.42 20.08 9.97
CA PRO A 296 31.08 19.99 10.55
C PRO A 296 31.05 19.11 11.81
N VAL A 297 31.78 17.99 11.81
CA VAL A 297 31.85 17.09 12.97
C VAL A 297 32.48 17.79 14.17
N LEU A 298 33.53 18.58 13.94
CA LEU A 298 34.20 19.35 14.99
C LEU A 298 33.27 20.41 15.60
N VAL A 299 32.58 21.19 14.75
CA VAL A 299 31.63 22.22 15.23
C VAL A 299 30.45 21.58 15.95
N GLN A 300 29.90 20.47 15.45
CA GLN A 300 28.82 19.76 16.12
C GLN A 300 29.25 19.33 17.53
N LYS A 301 30.45 18.77 17.68
CA LYS A 301 30.93 18.23 18.96
C LYS A 301 31.31 19.32 19.97
N ILE A 302 31.94 20.42 19.52
CA ILE A 302 32.52 21.43 20.40
C ILE A 302 31.58 22.62 20.65
N VAL A 303 30.77 23.01 19.66
CA VAL A 303 29.94 24.23 19.74
C VAL A 303 28.48 23.88 19.97
N VAL A 304 27.94 22.91 19.22
CA VAL A 304 26.50 22.61 19.25
C VAL A 304 26.14 21.73 20.43
N LYS A 305 26.72 20.54 20.57
CA LYS A 305 26.36 19.58 21.63
C LYS A 305 26.37 20.17 23.06
N PRO A 306 27.32 21.02 23.46
CA PRO A 306 27.28 21.63 24.80
C PRO A 306 26.10 22.57 25.05
N ASN A 307 25.53 23.15 23.98
CA ASN A 307 24.41 24.10 24.03
C ASN A 307 23.31 23.68 23.05
N GLU A 308 23.02 22.39 22.96
CA GLU A 308 22.26 21.81 21.84
C GLU A 308 20.83 22.36 21.78
N LEU A 309 20.12 22.40 22.91
CA LEU A 309 18.76 22.96 22.98
C LEU A 309 18.72 24.38 22.44
N ALA A 310 19.58 25.28 22.92
CA ALA A 310 19.60 26.68 22.49
C ALA A 310 19.96 26.84 21.00
N LYS A 311 20.87 26.01 20.48
CA LYS A 311 21.33 26.08 19.08
C LYS A 311 20.37 25.41 18.09
N GLU A 312 19.71 24.34 18.51
CA GLU A 312 18.83 23.53 17.66
C GLU A 312 17.34 23.93 17.76
N SER A 313 16.97 24.73 18.76
CA SER A 313 15.58 25.18 18.99
C SER A 313 14.81 25.62 17.73
N PRO A 314 15.32 26.55 16.89
CA PRO A 314 14.58 26.96 15.69
C PRO A 314 14.39 25.82 14.68
N PHE A 315 15.36 24.90 14.57
CA PHE A 315 15.30 23.79 13.63
C PHE A 315 14.37 22.67 14.11
N ILE A 316 14.30 22.47 15.42
CA ILE A 316 13.28 21.62 16.05
C ILE A 316 11.89 22.20 15.80
N ALA A 317 11.70 23.51 15.98
CA ALA A 317 10.42 24.18 15.69
C ALA A 317 9.99 23.99 14.22
N TYR A 318 10.92 24.14 13.26
CA TYR A 318 10.64 23.85 11.86
C TYR A 318 10.27 22.39 11.63
N ASN A 319 10.97 21.45 12.26
CA ASN A 319 10.63 20.03 12.17
C ASN A 319 9.21 19.74 12.70
N ILE A 320 8.85 20.30 13.85
CA ILE A 320 7.52 20.14 14.45
C ILE A 320 6.45 20.66 13.48
N ASP A 321 6.57 21.91 13.04
CA ASP A 321 5.58 22.56 12.17
C ASP A 321 5.44 21.86 10.81
N TYR A 322 6.55 21.58 10.13
CA TYR A 322 6.51 20.98 8.79
C TYR A 322 6.10 19.51 8.83
N THR A 323 6.44 18.76 9.89
CA THR A 323 5.90 17.41 10.06
C THR A 323 4.40 17.43 10.29
N ARG A 324 3.90 18.31 11.18
CA ARG A 324 2.46 18.46 11.43
C ARG A 324 1.71 18.81 10.15
N LYS A 325 2.21 19.76 9.35
CA LYS A 325 1.63 20.12 8.05
C LYS A 325 1.69 18.98 7.04
N ALA A 326 2.83 18.29 6.92
CA ALA A 326 3.00 17.24 5.91
C ALA A 326 2.12 16.00 6.15
N TYR A 327 1.75 15.72 7.40
CA TYR A 327 0.88 14.61 7.80
C TYR A 327 -0.56 15.05 8.14
N ASN A 328 -0.91 16.31 7.89
CA ASN A 328 -2.22 16.90 8.16
C ASN A 328 -2.62 16.89 9.66
N LEU A 329 -1.64 16.89 10.57
CA LEU A 329 -1.84 16.88 12.02
C LEU A 329 -2.17 18.26 12.58
N ASN A 330 -1.84 19.32 11.83
CA ASN A 330 -2.16 20.70 12.22
C ASN A 330 -3.66 21.00 12.15
N ASN A 331 -4.46 20.14 11.53
CA ASN A 331 -5.92 20.26 11.44
C ASN A 331 -6.67 19.42 12.50
N ILE A 332 -5.93 18.72 13.37
CA ILE A 332 -6.51 17.99 14.50
C ILE A 332 -7.01 18.99 15.53
N LYS A 333 -8.30 18.93 15.85
CA LYS A 333 -8.92 19.75 16.90
C LYS A 333 -8.76 19.05 18.24
N GLU A 334 -8.16 19.74 19.20
CA GLU A 334 -8.06 19.26 20.58
C GLU A 334 -9.31 19.67 21.36
N VAL A 335 -9.87 18.73 22.13
CA VAL A 335 -11.06 18.92 22.96
C VAL A 335 -10.78 18.33 24.34
N ASP A 336 -11.06 19.07 25.39
CA ASP A 336 -10.97 18.53 26.75
C ASP A 336 -12.19 17.64 27.03
N PHE A 337 -11.93 16.47 27.63
CA PHE A 337 -12.93 15.48 27.98
C PHE A 337 -12.84 15.16 29.47
N GLU A 338 -13.79 15.69 30.24
CA GLU A 338 -13.90 15.43 31.67
C GLU A 338 -14.63 14.11 31.91
N VAL A 339 -13.94 13.14 32.53
CA VAL A 339 -14.47 11.79 32.71
C VAL A 339 -15.20 11.63 34.05
N LYS A 340 -16.46 11.18 34.01
CA LYS A 340 -17.23 10.71 35.16
C LYS A 340 -16.93 9.24 35.47
N ASP A 341 -16.87 8.90 36.77
CA ASP A 341 -16.57 7.52 37.24
C ASP A 341 -17.74 6.55 37.06
N SER A 342 -18.95 7.08 36.93
CA SER A 342 -20.17 6.31 36.82
C SER A 342 -20.98 6.80 35.63
N LEU A 343 -21.61 5.86 34.95
CA LEU A 343 -22.57 6.10 33.88
C LEU A 343 -23.96 5.71 34.41
N SER A 344 -24.96 6.58 34.23
CA SER A 344 -26.34 6.27 34.65
C SER A 344 -27.12 5.53 33.55
N ALA A 345 -28.19 4.82 33.94
CA ALA A 345 -29.07 4.15 32.98
C ALA A 345 -29.76 5.15 32.02
N GLU A 346 -30.07 6.36 32.50
CA GLU A 346 -30.62 7.45 31.70
C GLU A 346 -29.61 7.97 30.66
N GLU A 347 -28.33 8.09 31.03
CA GLU A 347 -27.28 8.51 30.10
C GLU A 347 -27.12 7.49 28.96
N ILE A 348 -27.26 6.20 29.24
CA ILE A 348 -27.22 5.12 28.24
C ILE A 348 -28.43 5.19 27.30
N LYS A 349 -29.63 5.46 27.81
CA LYS A 349 -30.82 5.67 26.98
C LYS A 349 -30.64 6.85 26.02
N GLY A 350 -29.90 7.89 26.43
CA GLY A 350 -29.53 9.01 25.57
C GLY A 350 -28.55 8.69 24.45
N HIS A 351 -27.94 7.49 24.45
CA HIS A 351 -26.95 7.01 23.49
C HIS A 351 -27.35 5.66 22.87
N ASP A 352 -28.65 5.36 22.79
CA ASP A 352 -29.18 4.06 22.36
C ASP A 352 -28.62 3.60 21.01
N ALA A 353 -28.43 4.50 20.05
CA ALA A 353 -27.84 4.15 18.75
C ALA A 353 -26.35 3.74 18.84
N THR A 354 -25.56 4.32 19.76
CA THR A 354 -24.19 3.84 20.03
C THR A 354 -24.22 2.44 20.65
N ILE A 355 -25.10 2.25 21.63
CA ILE A 355 -25.22 0.99 22.38
C ILE A 355 -25.72 -0.15 21.48
N GLN A 356 -26.69 0.12 20.60
CA GLN A 356 -27.18 -0.81 19.57
C GLN A 356 -26.18 -1.09 18.43
N ASN A 357 -25.01 -0.45 18.43
CA ASN A 357 -23.95 -0.68 17.45
C ASN A 357 -22.62 -1.10 18.11
N VAL A 358 -22.64 -1.45 19.40
CA VAL A 358 -21.47 -2.00 20.08
C VAL A 358 -21.07 -3.30 19.40
N ARG A 359 -19.86 -3.31 18.83
CA ARG A 359 -19.35 -4.45 18.09
C ARG A 359 -18.90 -5.56 19.04
N ILE A 360 -19.57 -6.71 18.96
CA ILE A 360 -19.20 -7.96 19.66
C ILE A 360 -18.63 -9.01 18.71
N TRP A 361 -18.60 -8.72 17.40
CA TRP A 361 -17.96 -9.52 16.38
C TRP A 361 -16.62 -8.92 15.94
N ASP A 362 -15.57 -9.74 15.99
CA ASP A 362 -14.26 -9.39 15.44
C ASP A 362 -14.03 -10.00 14.07
N GLU A 363 -13.26 -9.29 13.24
CA GLU A 363 -12.99 -9.64 11.84
C GLU A 363 -12.41 -11.06 11.69
N ARG A 364 -11.46 -11.43 12.56
CA ARG A 364 -10.74 -12.71 12.51
C ARG A 364 -11.65 -13.92 12.78
N PRO A 365 -12.34 -14.03 13.93
CA PRO A 365 -13.25 -15.15 14.18
C PRO A 365 -14.47 -15.11 13.25
N LEU A 366 -15.00 -13.93 12.92
CA LEU A 366 -16.12 -13.83 11.99
C LEU A 366 -15.77 -14.34 10.58
N LEU A 367 -14.57 -14.03 10.07
CA LEU A 367 -14.09 -14.56 8.79
C LEU A 367 -14.02 -16.09 8.78
N GLN A 368 -13.55 -16.70 9.88
CA GLN A 368 -13.50 -18.15 10.03
C GLN A 368 -14.91 -18.75 10.01
N THR A 369 -15.85 -18.13 10.72
CA THR A 369 -17.26 -18.53 10.73
C THR A 369 -17.91 -18.42 9.34
N TYR A 370 -17.70 -17.31 8.63
CA TYR A 370 -18.18 -17.14 7.25
C TYR A 370 -17.59 -18.20 6.31
N ARG A 371 -16.29 -18.48 6.38
CA ARG A 371 -15.66 -19.54 5.57
C ARG A 371 -16.26 -20.92 5.82
N GLN A 372 -16.65 -21.20 7.06
CA GLN A 372 -17.20 -22.50 7.42
C GLN A 372 -18.68 -22.66 7.03
N ILE A 373 -19.52 -21.64 7.30
CA ILE A 373 -20.97 -21.76 7.12
C ILE A 373 -21.48 -21.16 5.81
N GLN A 374 -20.71 -20.30 5.12
CA GLN A 374 -21.16 -19.56 3.92
C GLN A 374 -20.33 -19.82 2.66
N SER A 375 -19.21 -20.54 2.71
CA SER A 375 -18.49 -20.91 1.48
C SER A 375 -19.28 -21.93 0.65
N ILE A 376 -20.01 -22.86 1.29
CA ILE A 376 -20.92 -23.87 0.68
C ILE A 376 -20.23 -24.89 -0.25
N ARG A 377 -19.13 -24.53 -0.91
CA ARG A 377 -18.31 -25.33 -1.82
C ARG A 377 -16.83 -24.99 -1.63
N LEU A 378 -15.96 -25.95 -1.96
CA LEU A 378 -14.51 -25.86 -1.76
C LEU A 378 -13.81 -24.75 -2.56
N TYR A 379 -14.44 -24.21 -3.61
CA TYR A 379 -13.86 -23.20 -4.48
C TYR A 379 -14.35 -21.78 -4.18
N TYR A 380 -15.24 -21.61 -3.20
CA TYR A 380 -15.65 -20.31 -2.70
C TYR A 380 -14.90 -19.99 -1.41
N ASP A 381 -14.47 -18.75 -1.30
CA ASP A 381 -13.70 -18.28 -0.16
C ASP A 381 -13.97 -16.79 0.11
N PHE A 382 -13.77 -16.38 1.34
CA PHE A 382 -13.83 -14.99 1.78
C PHE A 382 -12.40 -14.48 2.03
N ASN A 383 -12.07 -13.28 1.57
CA ASN A 383 -10.72 -12.74 1.72
C ASN A 383 -10.49 -12.15 3.12
N ASN A 384 -11.32 -11.17 3.45
CA ASN A 384 -11.36 -10.36 4.65
C ASN A 384 -12.83 -10.12 5.06
N VAL A 385 -13.05 -9.42 6.17
CA VAL A 385 -14.37 -8.93 6.59
C VAL A 385 -14.27 -7.42 6.78
N ASP A 386 -15.13 -6.69 6.11
CA ASP A 386 -15.19 -5.23 6.17
C ASP A 386 -16.26 -4.75 7.14
N VAL A 387 -16.00 -3.59 7.76
CA VAL A 387 -16.99 -2.84 8.54
C VAL A 387 -17.55 -1.69 7.70
N ASP A 388 -18.87 -1.57 7.67
CA ASP A 388 -19.59 -0.48 7.03
C ASP A 388 -20.91 -0.19 7.77
N ARG A 389 -21.72 0.74 7.26
CA ARG A 389 -23.00 1.16 7.83
C ARG A 389 -24.10 1.29 6.78
N TYR A 390 -25.32 0.99 7.19
CA TYR A 390 -26.51 1.11 6.36
C TYR A 390 -27.68 1.66 7.20
N MET A 391 -28.63 2.29 6.53
CA MET A 391 -29.94 2.55 7.13
C MET A 391 -30.79 1.29 6.96
N ILE A 392 -30.96 0.52 8.03
CA ILE A 392 -31.72 -0.74 8.04
C ILE A 392 -32.90 -0.54 8.99
N ASP A 393 -34.13 -0.76 8.51
CA ASP A 393 -35.36 -0.54 9.29
C ASP A 393 -35.43 0.86 9.92
N ASN A 394 -34.99 1.87 9.15
CA ASN A 394 -34.87 3.27 9.57
C ASN A 394 -33.92 3.51 10.76
N ARG A 395 -33.06 2.54 11.09
CA ARG A 395 -32.00 2.66 12.10
C ARG A 395 -30.63 2.70 11.43
N TYR A 396 -29.76 3.55 11.96
CA TYR A 396 -28.38 3.61 11.51
C TYR A 396 -27.60 2.45 12.12
N ARG A 397 -27.31 1.43 11.30
CA ARG A 397 -26.76 0.15 11.75
C ARG A 397 -25.40 -0.12 11.13
N GLN A 398 -24.45 -0.48 11.99
CA GLN A 398 -23.13 -0.97 11.62
C GLN A 398 -23.23 -2.45 11.28
N VAL A 399 -22.62 -2.84 10.18
CA VAL A 399 -22.60 -4.22 9.68
C VAL A 399 -21.19 -4.65 9.39
N MET A 400 -20.99 -5.97 9.37
CA MET A 400 -19.80 -6.61 8.87
C MET A 400 -20.16 -7.46 7.67
N LEU A 401 -19.33 -7.39 6.63
CA LEU A 401 -19.63 -8.04 5.36
C LEU A 401 -18.37 -8.54 4.66
N ALA A 402 -18.51 -9.59 3.84
CA ALA A 402 -17.40 -10.20 3.13
C ALA A 402 -17.82 -10.72 1.75
N ALA A 403 -17.00 -10.44 0.73
CA ALA A 403 -17.22 -10.90 -0.63
C ALA A 403 -17.02 -12.42 -0.75
N ARG A 404 -17.98 -13.12 -1.35
CA ARG A 404 -17.82 -14.55 -1.68
C ARG A 404 -17.14 -14.70 -3.03
N GLU A 405 -15.82 -14.82 -3.01
CA GLU A 405 -15.01 -14.92 -4.22
C GLU A 405 -14.73 -16.36 -4.64
N LEU A 406 -14.50 -16.56 -5.94
CA LEU A 406 -14.14 -17.86 -6.49
C LEU A 406 -12.61 -18.01 -6.62
N VAL A 407 -12.07 -19.09 -6.07
CA VAL A 407 -10.64 -19.40 -6.08
C VAL A 407 -10.38 -20.67 -6.88
N VAL A 408 -10.06 -20.52 -8.18
CA VAL A 408 -9.83 -21.66 -9.10
C VAL A 408 -8.73 -22.62 -8.62
N ASN A 409 -7.77 -22.13 -7.84
CA ASN A 409 -6.70 -22.95 -7.28
C ASN A 409 -7.17 -23.95 -6.20
N GLN A 410 -8.38 -23.76 -5.66
CA GLN A 410 -9.00 -24.69 -4.70
C GLN A 410 -9.85 -25.76 -5.41
N LEU A 411 -10.00 -25.70 -6.73
CA LEU A 411 -10.62 -26.79 -7.49
C LEU A 411 -9.84 -28.11 -7.32
N PRO A 412 -10.51 -29.27 -7.30
CA PRO A 412 -9.83 -30.57 -7.29
C PRO A 412 -8.82 -30.67 -8.45
N PRO A 413 -7.65 -31.31 -8.28
CA PRO A 413 -6.62 -31.38 -9.32
C PRO A 413 -7.13 -31.89 -10.68
N GLN A 414 -8.05 -32.85 -10.67
CA GLN A 414 -8.69 -33.41 -11.87
C GLN A 414 -9.63 -32.40 -12.58
N ALA A 415 -10.17 -31.45 -11.83
CA ALA A 415 -11.06 -30.40 -12.32
C ALA A 415 -10.31 -29.13 -12.76
N LYS A 416 -9.00 -29.02 -12.52
CA LYS A 416 -8.14 -27.90 -12.99
C LYS A 416 -7.80 -28.04 -14.48
N THR A 417 -8.81 -28.23 -15.31
CA THR A 417 -8.66 -28.20 -16.76
C THR A 417 -8.70 -26.76 -17.26
N TRP A 418 -8.10 -26.50 -18.42
CA TRP A 418 -8.11 -25.18 -19.04
C TRP A 418 -9.54 -24.63 -19.22
N VAL A 419 -10.47 -25.48 -19.67
CA VAL A 419 -11.89 -25.13 -19.84
C VAL A 419 -12.49 -24.71 -18.49
N ASN A 420 -12.25 -25.46 -17.42
CA ASN A 420 -12.81 -25.13 -16.11
C ASN A 420 -12.22 -23.83 -15.54
N MET A 421 -10.91 -23.63 -15.65
CA MET A 421 -10.24 -22.45 -15.08
C MET A 421 -10.57 -21.15 -15.82
N HIS A 422 -10.77 -21.22 -17.14
CA HIS A 422 -10.89 -20.02 -17.97
C HIS A 422 -12.27 -19.79 -18.58
N LEU A 423 -13.13 -20.82 -18.70
CA LEU A 423 -14.46 -20.72 -19.34
C LEU A 423 -15.63 -20.99 -18.39
N ILE A 424 -15.47 -21.91 -17.43
CA ILE A 424 -16.59 -22.35 -16.57
C ILE A 424 -16.57 -21.61 -15.23
N TYR A 425 -15.52 -21.74 -14.44
CA TYR A 425 -15.43 -21.12 -13.10
C TYR A 425 -14.82 -19.72 -13.20
N THR A 426 -15.62 -18.76 -13.66
CA THR A 426 -15.14 -17.43 -14.03
C THR A 426 -15.29 -16.37 -12.94
N HIS A 427 -16.25 -16.49 -12.01
CA HIS A 427 -16.61 -15.43 -11.07
C HIS A 427 -17.02 -15.97 -9.69
N GLY A 428 -16.89 -15.11 -8.65
CA GLY A 428 -17.51 -15.31 -7.34
C GLY A 428 -19.00 -14.95 -7.33
N TYR A 429 -19.71 -15.20 -6.24
CA TYR A 429 -21.17 -14.99 -6.22
C TYR A 429 -21.69 -14.54 -4.85
N GLY A 430 -22.03 -13.25 -4.74
CA GLY A 430 -22.65 -12.62 -3.59
C GLY A 430 -21.70 -12.29 -2.44
N LEU A 431 -22.28 -12.10 -1.26
CA LEU A 431 -21.58 -11.78 -0.02
C LEU A 431 -22.27 -12.43 1.19
N ALA A 432 -21.57 -12.50 2.30
CA ALA A 432 -22.16 -12.71 3.62
C ALA A 432 -22.20 -11.36 4.35
N MET A 433 -23.26 -11.11 5.11
CA MET A 433 -23.41 -9.89 5.93
C MET A 433 -24.10 -10.21 7.24
N SER A 434 -23.62 -9.64 8.35
CA SER A 434 -24.25 -9.69 9.66
C SER A 434 -24.13 -8.33 10.36
N PRO A 435 -25.07 -7.96 11.25
CA PRO A 435 -24.88 -6.81 12.13
C PRO A 435 -23.73 -7.09 13.10
N VAL A 436 -23.13 -6.03 13.63
CA VAL A 436 -21.98 -6.14 14.53
C VAL A 436 -22.32 -6.65 15.93
N ASN A 437 -23.59 -6.63 16.32
CA ASN A 437 -24.06 -6.81 17.69
C ASN A 437 -25.13 -7.90 17.89
N GLU A 438 -25.44 -8.71 16.86
CA GLU A 438 -26.45 -9.77 16.98
C GLU A 438 -25.85 -11.17 16.80
N VAL A 439 -26.36 -12.12 17.58
CA VAL A 439 -25.85 -13.49 17.73
C VAL A 439 -27.03 -14.44 17.86
N THR A 440 -26.90 -15.63 17.30
CA THR A 440 -27.89 -16.71 17.43
C THR A 440 -27.81 -17.36 18.81
N SER A 441 -28.78 -18.22 19.16
CA SER A 441 -28.73 -19.02 20.40
C SER A 441 -27.51 -19.96 20.49
N GLU A 442 -26.84 -20.22 19.36
CA GLU A 442 -25.68 -21.11 19.26
C GLU A 442 -24.35 -20.35 19.42
N GLY A 443 -24.39 -19.01 19.54
CA GLY A 443 -23.17 -18.19 19.57
C GLY A 443 -22.61 -17.86 18.19
N LEU A 444 -23.40 -18.01 17.12
CA LEU A 444 -23.01 -17.72 15.72
C LEU A 444 -23.56 -16.35 15.27
N PRO A 445 -22.99 -15.71 14.24
CA PRO A 445 -23.48 -14.41 13.77
C PRO A 445 -24.87 -14.55 13.15
N GLN A 446 -25.76 -13.60 13.45
CA GLN A 446 -27.06 -13.50 12.79
C GLN A 446 -26.87 -12.97 11.36
N LEU A 447 -26.96 -13.84 10.35
CA LEU A 447 -26.74 -13.44 8.97
C LEU A 447 -27.96 -12.70 8.38
N MET A 448 -27.74 -11.48 7.90
CA MET A 448 -28.71 -10.68 7.14
C MET A 448 -28.72 -11.03 5.65
N ILE A 449 -27.54 -11.36 5.11
CA ILE A 449 -27.33 -11.81 3.73
C ILE A 449 -26.54 -13.11 3.77
N LYS A 450 -27.09 -14.17 3.17
CA LYS A 450 -26.52 -15.52 3.22
C LYS A 450 -26.90 -16.38 2.02
N ASP A 451 -26.30 -17.55 1.94
CA ASP A 451 -26.62 -18.64 1.01
C ASP A 451 -26.34 -18.32 -0.47
N LEU A 452 -26.67 -19.30 -1.34
CA LEU A 452 -26.51 -19.28 -2.79
C LEU A 452 -27.81 -19.74 -3.47
N PRO A 453 -28.48 -18.89 -4.27
CA PRO A 453 -28.20 -17.47 -4.46
C PRO A 453 -28.41 -16.67 -3.16
N PRO A 454 -27.85 -15.46 -3.03
CA PRO A 454 -28.00 -14.65 -1.82
C PRO A 454 -29.47 -14.44 -1.43
N SER A 455 -29.83 -14.92 -0.24
CA SER A 455 -31.05 -14.58 0.46
C SER A 455 -30.81 -13.32 1.27
N VAL A 456 -31.68 -12.32 1.11
CA VAL A 456 -31.58 -11.02 1.79
C VAL A 456 -32.79 -10.85 2.70
N SER A 457 -32.55 -10.62 3.98
CA SER A 457 -33.59 -10.46 5.01
C SER A 457 -33.87 -9.02 5.42
N ILE A 458 -33.16 -8.06 4.80
CA ILE A 458 -33.24 -6.62 5.05
C ILE A 458 -33.72 -5.88 3.79
N ASP A 459 -34.08 -4.60 3.90
CA ASP A 459 -34.43 -3.75 2.74
C ASP A 459 -33.20 -3.34 1.92
N LEU A 460 -32.48 -4.33 1.39
CA LEU A 460 -31.36 -4.18 0.50
C LEU A 460 -31.56 -5.09 -0.71
N LYS A 461 -31.31 -4.56 -1.92
CA LYS A 461 -31.43 -5.34 -3.16
C LYS A 461 -30.05 -5.76 -3.66
N ILE A 462 -29.97 -6.97 -4.19
CA ILE A 462 -28.78 -7.48 -4.89
C ILE A 462 -29.26 -8.08 -6.21
N ASP A 463 -29.23 -7.25 -7.25
CA ASP A 463 -29.65 -7.62 -8.60
C ASP A 463 -28.50 -8.26 -9.40
N ARG A 464 -27.24 -7.92 -9.04
CA ARG A 464 -26.01 -8.43 -9.66
C ARG A 464 -25.02 -8.93 -8.60
N PRO A 465 -25.20 -10.16 -8.09
CA PRO A 465 -24.30 -10.75 -7.12
C PRO A 465 -22.96 -11.22 -7.71
N GLU A 466 -22.81 -11.30 -9.03
CA GLU A 466 -21.65 -11.91 -9.68
C GLU A 466 -20.37 -11.05 -9.51
N ILE A 467 -19.28 -11.67 -9.05
CA ILE A 467 -18.00 -11.02 -8.76
C ILE A 467 -16.94 -11.49 -9.76
N TYR A 468 -16.83 -10.78 -10.88
CA TYR A 468 -15.78 -11.00 -11.87
C TYR A 468 -14.46 -10.32 -11.48
N TYR A 469 -14.52 -9.26 -10.69
CA TYR A 469 -13.40 -8.47 -10.21
C TYR A 469 -13.45 -8.40 -8.69
N GLY A 470 -12.41 -8.90 -8.04
CA GLY A 470 -12.32 -9.01 -6.58
C GLY A 470 -10.87 -9.21 -6.13
N GLU A 471 -10.61 -9.47 -4.87
CA GLU A 471 -9.25 -9.55 -4.31
C GLU A 471 -8.55 -10.88 -4.61
N LYS A 472 -9.31 -11.96 -4.74
CA LYS A 472 -8.82 -13.32 -5.04
C LYS A 472 -8.83 -13.68 -6.53
N THR A 473 -9.31 -12.80 -7.40
CA THR A 473 -9.35 -13.01 -8.87
C THR A 473 -7.99 -12.86 -9.57
N SER A 474 -7.12 -13.88 -9.52
CA SER A 474 -5.77 -13.83 -10.13
C SER A 474 -5.73 -14.21 -11.62
N GLU A 475 -6.50 -15.21 -12.03
CA GLU A 475 -6.41 -15.77 -13.38
C GLU A 475 -7.20 -14.95 -14.41
N TYR A 476 -6.72 -14.96 -15.65
CA TYR A 476 -7.52 -14.44 -16.77
C TYR A 476 -8.72 -15.37 -17.02
N VAL A 477 -9.84 -14.82 -17.46
CA VAL A 477 -11.03 -15.60 -17.85
C VAL A 477 -11.58 -15.12 -19.18
N LEU A 478 -12.27 -16.02 -19.86
CA LEU A 478 -12.90 -15.76 -21.15
C LEU A 478 -14.42 -15.85 -20.95
N THR A 479 -15.12 -14.82 -21.40
CA THR A 479 -16.57 -14.67 -21.24
C THR A 479 -17.24 -14.51 -22.59
N LYS A 480 -18.57 -14.62 -22.63
CA LYS A 480 -19.34 -14.64 -23.89
C LYS A 480 -18.82 -15.70 -24.87
N THR A 481 -18.57 -16.90 -24.34
CA THR A 481 -18.16 -18.07 -25.10
C THR A 481 -19.35 -18.98 -25.40
N SER A 482 -19.19 -19.99 -26.26
CA SER A 482 -20.24 -21.00 -26.47
C SER A 482 -20.39 -21.95 -25.27
N ALA A 483 -19.37 -22.09 -24.42
CA ALA A 483 -19.50 -22.69 -23.10
C ALA A 483 -20.21 -21.73 -22.15
N LYS A 484 -21.16 -22.25 -21.37
CA LYS A 484 -21.81 -21.48 -20.30
C LYS A 484 -20.95 -21.44 -19.05
N GLU A 485 -20.97 -20.30 -18.38
CA GLU A 485 -20.23 -20.07 -17.14
C GLU A 485 -21.01 -20.68 -15.98
N PHE A 486 -20.30 -21.30 -15.03
CA PHE A 486 -20.89 -21.73 -13.77
C PHE A 486 -21.26 -20.50 -12.95
N ASP A 487 -22.51 -20.47 -12.47
CA ASP A 487 -23.07 -19.34 -11.73
C ASP A 487 -23.11 -19.67 -10.23
N PHE A 488 -23.96 -20.63 -9.85
CA PHE A 488 -24.01 -21.13 -8.47
C PHE A 488 -24.58 -22.57 -8.42
N PRO A 489 -24.30 -23.33 -7.36
CA PRO A 489 -24.89 -24.65 -7.18
C PRO A 489 -26.32 -24.53 -6.65
N LYS A 490 -27.24 -25.38 -7.15
CA LYS A 490 -28.64 -25.47 -6.70
C LYS A 490 -29.00 -26.93 -6.46
N GLY A 491 -28.88 -27.36 -5.20
CA GLY A 491 -29.00 -28.77 -4.83
C GLY A 491 -27.91 -29.61 -5.51
N ASP A 492 -28.33 -30.68 -6.19
CA ASP A 492 -27.44 -31.57 -6.97
C ASP A 492 -27.17 -31.07 -8.41
N LYS A 493 -27.76 -29.94 -8.80
CA LYS A 493 -27.59 -29.34 -10.12
C LYS A 493 -26.80 -28.04 -10.02
N ASN A 494 -26.20 -27.63 -11.14
CA ASN A 494 -25.57 -26.33 -11.27
C ASN A 494 -26.44 -25.39 -12.10
N VAL A 495 -26.53 -24.13 -11.69
CA VAL A 495 -27.05 -23.06 -12.51
C VAL A 495 -25.89 -22.50 -13.33
N TYR A 496 -26.18 -22.19 -14.59
CA TYR A 496 -25.20 -21.64 -15.51
C TYR A 496 -25.71 -20.33 -16.08
N ALA A 497 -24.80 -19.38 -16.21
CA ALA A 497 -25.05 -18.06 -16.76
C ALA A 497 -24.18 -17.80 -17.99
N THR A 498 -24.46 -16.71 -18.66
CA THR A 498 -23.59 -16.15 -19.69
C THR A 498 -23.43 -14.69 -19.37
N TYR A 499 -22.20 -14.24 -19.24
CA TYR A 499 -21.90 -12.85 -18.93
C TYR A 499 -22.60 -11.86 -19.87
N GLN A 500 -23.34 -10.91 -19.31
CA GLN A 500 -24.11 -9.91 -20.06
C GLN A 500 -23.43 -8.53 -20.10
N GLY A 501 -22.37 -8.32 -19.31
CA GLY A 501 -21.71 -7.02 -19.17
C GLY A 501 -20.78 -6.61 -20.31
N LYS A 502 -20.00 -5.56 -20.02
CA LYS A 502 -19.03 -4.91 -20.92
C LYS A 502 -17.59 -4.93 -20.39
N GLY A 503 -17.33 -5.59 -19.27
CA GLY A 503 -15.98 -5.96 -18.83
C GLY A 503 -15.22 -6.86 -19.83
N GLY A 504 -13.88 -6.80 -19.76
CA GLY A 504 -12.97 -7.57 -20.61
C GLY A 504 -12.74 -7.02 -22.01
N VAL A 505 -11.56 -7.29 -22.58
CA VAL A 505 -11.18 -6.87 -23.93
C VAL A 505 -11.81 -7.81 -24.97
N PRO A 506 -12.48 -7.30 -26.01
CA PRO A 506 -12.99 -8.14 -27.10
C PRO A 506 -11.88 -8.86 -27.87
N ILE A 507 -12.03 -10.17 -28.07
CA ILE A 507 -11.07 -11.05 -28.79
C ILE A 507 -11.68 -11.65 -30.05
N ASN A 508 -12.34 -10.80 -30.82
CA ASN A 508 -13.16 -11.11 -31.99
C ASN A 508 -12.38 -11.50 -33.28
N SER A 509 -11.05 -11.54 -33.25
CA SER A 509 -10.23 -11.77 -34.45
C SER A 509 -9.04 -12.69 -34.17
N PHE A 510 -8.62 -13.43 -35.20
CA PHE A 510 -7.47 -14.33 -35.12
C PHE A 510 -6.19 -13.62 -34.63
N MET A 511 -5.94 -12.39 -35.08
CA MET A 511 -4.79 -11.58 -34.64
C MET A 511 -4.84 -11.24 -33.14
N ARG A 512 -6.02 -10.88 -32.60
CA ARG A 512 -6.18 -10.63 -31.15
C ARG A 512 -6.04 -11.93 -30.35
N ARG A 513 -6.56 -13.05 -30.86
CA ARG A 513 -6.38 -14.36 -30.22
C ARG A 513 -4.91 -14.77 -30.18
N LEU A 514 -4.17 -14.60 -31.29
CA LEU A 514 -2.73 -14.85 -31.35
C LEU A 514 -1.97 -13.96 -30.38
N LEU A 515 -2.31 -12.67 -30.32
CA LEU A 515 -1.71 -11.73 -29.38
C LEU A 515 -1.85 -12.20 -27.93
N PHE A 516 -3.07 -12.49 -27.48
CA PHE A 516 -3.31 -12.91 -26.10
C PHE A 516 -2.77 -14.32 -25.81
N ALA A 517 -2.73 -15.20 -26.81
CA ALA A 517 -2.06 -16.50 -26.67
C ALA A 517 -0.55 -16.33 -26.40
N ILE A 518 0.10 -15.33 -27.00
CA ILE A 518 1.52 -15.04 -26.72
C ILE A 518 1.67 -14.35 -25.35
N GLU A 519 0.85 -13.34 -25.05
CA GLU A 519 0.89 -12.58 -23.79
C GLU A 519 0.77 -13.49 -22.56
N PHE A 520 -0.20 -14.40 -22.56
CA PHE A 520 -0.43 -15.35 -21.46
C PHE A 520 0.37 -16.65 -21.61
N MET A 521 1.18 -16.78 -22.66
CA MET A 521 1.87 -18.02 -23.03
C MET A 521 0.92 -19.23 -23.08
N ASP A 522 -0.29 -19.02 -23.59
CA ASP A 522 -1.37 -20.01 -23.59
C ASP A 522 -1.91 -20.25 -25.01
N PRO A 523 -1.48 -21.33 -25.68
CA PRO A 523 -1.91 -21.64 -27.04
C PRO A 523 -3.40 -22.01 -27.15
N GLN A 524 -4.07 -22.38 -26.05
CA GLN A 524 -5.48 -22.77 -26.08
C GLN A 524 -6.39 -21.60 -26.49
N ILE A 525 -6.02 -20.36 -26.17
CA ILE A 525 -6.73 -19.14 -26.61
C ILE A 525 -6.84 -19.11 -28.14
N LEU A 526 -5.81 -19.58 -28.86
CA LEU A 526 -5.79 -19.62 -30.31
C LEU A 526 -6.54 -20.82 -30.90
N LEU A 527 -6.43 -21.98 -30.26
CA LEU A 527 -6.87 -23.27 -30.82
C LEU A 527 -8.31 -23.63 -30.45
N THR A 528 -8.84 -23.09 -29.36
CA THR A 528 -10.18 -23.45 -28.88
C THR A 528 -11.29 -23.05 -29.85
N THR A 529 -12.34 -23.85 -29.92
CA THR A 529 -13.56 -23.55 -30.70
C THR A 529 -14.65 -22.89 -29.86
N TYR A 530 -14.43 -22.68 -28.55
CA TYR A 530 -15.41 -22.04 -27.67
C TYR A 530 -15.54 -20.52 -27.88
N LEU A 531 -14.57 -19.90 -28.56
CA LEU A 531 -14.51 -18.45 -28.75
C LEU A 531 -15.23 -18.03 -30.04
N GLY A 532 -16.11 -17.03 -29.92
CA GLY A 532 -16.85 -16.42 -31.01
C GLY A 532 -16.58 -14.91 -31.15
N PRO A 533 -17.33 -14.22 -32.02
CA PRO A 533 -17.14 -12.78 -32.28
C PRO A 533 -17.39 -11.88 -31.06
N GLU A 534 -18.27 -12.30 -30.14
CA GLU A 534 -18.61 -11.56 -28.92
C GLU A 534 -17.70 -11.89 -27.72
N SER A 535 -16.81 -12.87 -27.87
CA SER A 535 -15.97 -13.35 -26.76
C SER A 535 -14.99 -12.29 -26.28
N ARG A 536 -14.78 -12.28 -24.97
CA ARG A 536 -13.98 -11.27 -24.27
C ARG A 536 -13.01 -11.92 -23.30
N ILE A 537 -11.81 -11.38 -23.20
CA ILE A 537 -10.80 -11.77 -22.20
C ILE A 537 -10.74 -10.75 -21.06
N MET A 538 -10.93 -11.22 -19.84
CA MET A 538 -10.79 -10.42 -18.62
C MET A 538 -9.47 -10.75 -17.93
N PHE A 539 -8.66 -9.73 -17.67
CA PHE A 539 -7.38 -9.85 -16.96
C PHE A 539 -7.12 -8.60 -16.09
N ASN A 540 -6.05 -8.65 -15.29
CA ASN A 540 -5.76 -7.71 -14.20
C ASN A 540 -6.92 -7.60 -13.21
N ARG A 541 -7.62 -8.70 -12.95
CA ARG A 541 -8.92 -8.69 -12.27
C ARG A 541 -8.82 -8.33 -10.79
N ARG A 542 -7.70 -8.68 -10.16
CA ARG A 542 -7.38 -8.30 -8.78
C ARG A 542 -7.43 -6.79 -8.59
N ILE A 543 -8.27 -6.32 -7.65
CA ILE A 543 -8.55 -4.90 -7.41
C ILE A 543 -7.29 -4.04 -7.30
N ARG A 544 -6.37 -4.40 -6.39
CA ARG A 544 -5.13 -3.62 -6.19
C ARG A 544 -4.22 -3.58 -7.41
N GLN A 545 -4.08 -4.69 -8.13
CA GLN A 545 -3.27 -4.75 -9.36
C GLN A 545 -3.90 -3.90 -10.48
N ARG A 546 -5.23 -3.93 -10.59
CA ARG A 546 -6.01 -3.16 -11.56
C ARG A 546 -5.78 -1.66 -11.41
N VAL A 547 -6.00 -1.14 -10.20
CA VAL A 547 -5.88 0.30 -9.95
C VAL A 547 -4.44 0.76 -10.06
N GLN A 548 -3.48 -0.04 -9.59
CA GLN A 548 -2.06 0.27 -9.69
C GLN A 548 -1.55 0.24 -11.14
N ALA A 549 -2.10 -0.63 -11.99
CA ALA A 549 -1.78 -0.64 -13.41
C ALA A 549 -2.23 0.65 -14.11
N ILE A 550 -3.42 1.16 -13.79
CA ILE A 550 -3.98 2.38 -14.40
C ILE A 550 -3.23 3.63 -13.92
N ALA A 551 -3.01 3.77 -12.61
CA ALA A 551 -2.38 4.94 -12.01
C ALA A 551 -1.23 4.52 -11.05
N PRO A 552 -0.07 4.09 -11.58
CA PRO A 552 1.06 3.58 -10.78
C PRO A 552 1.81 4.64 -9.95
N PHE A 553 1.45 5.91 -10.13
CA PHE A 553 2.05 7.06 -9.44
C PHE A 553 1.31 7.42 -8.13
N LEU A 554 0.16 6.81 -7.87
CA LEU A 554 -0.53 6.87 -6.57
C LEU A 554 -0.06 5.70 -5.69
N ALA A 555 -0.06 5.92 -4.38
CA ALA A 555 -0.02 4.82 -3.41
C ALA A 555 -1.45 4.36 -3.11
N TYR A 556 -1.63 3.10 -2.73
CA TYR A 556 -2.94 2.51 -2.49
C TYR A 556 -2.98 1.90 -1.09
N ASP A 557 -4.11 2.06 -0.42
CA ASP A 557 -4.41 1.41 0.86
C ASP A 557 -4.27 -0.11 0.76
N THR A 558 -3.93 -0.74 1.87
CA THR A 558 -3.66 -2.18 1.89
C THR A 558 -4.91 -3.03 1.75
N ASP A 559 -6.09 -2.49 2.12
CA ASP A 559 -7.34 -3.24 2.21
C ASP A 559 -8.52 -2.51 1.50
N PRO A 560 -8.87 -2.88 0.25
CA PRO A 560 -10.09 -2.38 -0.38
C PRO A 560 -11.33 -2.98 0.31
N TYR A 561 -12.44 -2.23 0.33
CA TYR A 561 -13.66 -2.69 0.98
C TYR A 561 -14.84 -2.81 0.03
N LEU A 562 -15.67 -3.83 0.29
CA LEU A 562 -16.89 -4.08 -0.47
C LEU A 562 -18.04 -3.20 0.03
N VAL A 563 -18.85 -2.72 -0.90
CA VAL A 563 -20.08 -1.95 -0.66
C VAL A 563 -21.19 -2.47 -1.56
N VAL A 564 -22.41 -2.55 -1.01
CA VAL A 564 -23.62 -2.81 -1.79
C VAL A 564 -24.30 -1.48 -2.07
N SER A 565 -24.40 -1.09 -3.34
CA SER A 565 -25.03 0.17 -3.74
C SER A 565 -25.87 -0.02 -5.00
N GLY A 566 -27.12 0.47 -4.98
CA GLY A 566 -28.03 0.42 -6.13
C GLY A 566 -28.22 -0.98 -6.75
N GLY A 567 -28.27 -2.05 -5.94
CA GLY A 567 -28.46 -3.42 -6.43
C GLY A 567 -27.17 -4.13 -6.89
N ARG A 568 -26.02 -3.46 -6.83
CA ARG A 568 -24.73 -3.95 -7.34
C ARG A 568 -23.65 -3.95 -6.26
N LEU A 569 -22.59 -4.70 -6.53
CA LEU A 569 -21.41 -4.81 -5.66
C LEU A 569 -20.28 -3.92 -6.20
N PHE A 570 -19.73 -3.08 -5.33
CA PHE A 570 -18.61 -2.19 -5.65
C PHE A 570 -17.49 -2.36 -4.64
N TRP A 571 -16.26 -2.26 -5.11
CA TRP A 571 -15.09 -2.08 -4.26
C TRP A 571 -14.73 -0.61 -4.18
N ILE A 572 -14.47 -0.13 -2.97
CA ILE A 572 -13.83 1.17 -2.75
C ILE A 572 -12.39 0.93 -2.30
N GLN A 573 -11.46 1.60 -2.98
CA GLN A 573 -10.04 1.56 -2.68
C GLN A 573 -9.54 2.99 -2.45
N ASP A 574 -9.03 3.26 -1.25
CA ASP A 574 -8.39 4.53 -0.94
C ASP A 574 -7.01 4.62 -1.63
N ALA A 575 -6.69 5.81 -2.15
CA ALA A 575 -5.46 6.10 -2.85
C ALA A 575 -4.86 7.45 -2.40
N TYR A 576 -3.54 7.43 -2.23
CA TYR A 576 -2.78 8.49 -1.60
C TYR A 576 -1.80 9.14 -2.57
N THR A 577 -1.67 10.46 -2.49
CA THR A 577 -0.46 11.13 -2.95
C THR A 577 0.56 11.12 -1.82
N ILE A 578 1.82 10.81 -2.16
CA ILE A 578 2.90 10.75 -1.19
C ILE A 578 4.15 11.41 -1.74
N SER A 579 5.00 11.89 -0.84
CA SER A 579 6.36 12.34 -1.17
C SER A 579 7.32 11.98 -0.05
N ASN A 580 8.61 11.86 -0.40
CA ASN A 580 9.72 11.75 0.55
C ASN A 580 10.62 13.01 0.52
N MET A 581 10.16 14.05 -0.19
CA MET A 581 10.86 15.30 -0.49
C MET A 581 10.12 16.52 0.07
N TYR A 582 9.42 16.36 1.20
CA TYR A 582 8.89 17.50 1.96
C TYR A 582 9.95 17.96 2.98
N PRO A 583 10.50 19.19 2.88
CA PRO A 583 11.61 19.63 3.74
C PRO A 583 11.19 19.68 5.22
N TYR A 584 12.13 19.40 6.15
CA TYR A 584 11.92 19.34 7.61
C TYR A 584 10.92 18.30 8.13
N SER A 585 10.08 17.68 7.29
CA SER A 585 9.13 16.67 7.73
C SER A 585 9.79 15.31 8.00
N LYS A 586 9.50 14.71 9.16
CA LYS A 586 10.03 13.41 9.57
C LYS A 586 9.72 12.32 8.56
N ARG A 587 10.74 11.53 8.19
CA ARG A 587 10.57 10.34 7.33
C ARG A 587 10.12 9.12 8.12
N LEU A 588 9.02 8.52 7.68
CA LEU A 588 8.46 7.26 8.18
C LEU A 588 8.59 6.15 7.14
N LYS A 589 8.55 4.89 7.59
CA LYS A 589 8.47 3.73 6.70
C LYS A 589 7.05 3.71 6.10
N SER A 590 6.94 3.62 4.78
CA SER A 590 5.63 3.48 4.13
C SER A 590 5.14 2.04 4.24
N PRO A 591 3.85 1.80 4.55
CA PRO A 591 3.24 0.48 4.43
C PRO A 591 2.92 0.10 2.97
N PHE A 592 2.81 1.08 2.07
CA PHE A 592 2.34 0.90 0.69
C PHE A 592 3.46 0.57 -0.31
N MET A 593 4.65 1.10 -0.07
CA MET A 593 5.82 0.95 -0.94
C MET A 593 7.08 0.67 -0.13
N ASN A 594 8.06 0.00 -0.74
CA ASN A 594 9.38 -0.23 -0.12
C ASN A 594 10.25 1.05 -0.13
N ARG A 595 9.66 2.19 0.23
CA ARG A 595 10.28 3.53 0.29
C ARG A 595 9.78 4.24 1.55
N ARG A 596 10.59 5.18 2.06
CA ARG A 596 10.15 6.07 3.14
C ARG A 596 9.28 7.19 2.56
N LEU A 597 8.35 7.72 3.35
CA LEU A 597 7.56 8.91 3.02
C LEU A 597 7.71 9.97 4.14
N ASN A 598 7.49 11.23 3.80
CA ASN A 598 7.37 12.34 4.75
C ASN A 598 6.28 13.35 4.38
N TYR A 599 5.36 12.95 3.50
CA TYR A 599 4.14 13.65 3.14
C TYR A 599 3.12 12.62 2.65
N ILE A 600 1.87 12.78 3.04
CA ILE A 600 0.76 11.93 2.59
C ILE A 600 -0.57 12.69 2.65
N ARG A 601 -1.45 12.47 1.66
CA ARG A 601 -2.85 12.91 1.65
C ARG A 601 -3.76 11.79 1.14
N ASN A 602 -4.96 11.66 1.72
CA ASN A 602 -6.03 10.86 1.14
C ASN A 602 -6.67 11.64 0.00
N SER A 603 -5.99 11.69 -1.14
CA SER A 603 -6.37 12.58 -2.22
C SER A 603 -7.43 11.95 -3.13
N VAL A 604 -7.54 10.62 -3.20
CA VAL A 604 -8.36 9.94 -4.22
C VAL A 604 -9.08 8.73 -3.64
N LYS A 605 -10.36 8.57 -3.99
CA LYS A 605 -11.12 7.32 -3.79
C LYS A 605 -11.38 6.67 -5.13
N VAL A 606 -11.08 5.38 -5.24
CA VAL A 606 -11.27 4.60 -6.46
C VAL A 606 -12.45 3.67 -6.28
N ILE A 607 -13.40 3.72 -7.20
CA ILE A 607 -14.56 2.82 -7.23
C ILE A 607 -14.38 1.82 -8.34
N ILE A 608 -14.56 0.54 -8.03
CA ILE A 608 -14.48 -0.57 -8.97
C ILE A 608 -15.79 -1.34 -8.93
N ASP A 609 -16.46 -1.47 -10.08
CA ASP A 609 -17.62 -2.33 -10.22
C ASP A 609 -17.19 -3.81 -10.24
N ALA A 610 -17.73 -4.64 -9.35
CA ALA A 610 -17.32 -6.05 -9.22
C ALA A 610 -17.74 -6.92 -10.43
N TYR A 611 -18.73 -6.49 -11.20
CA TYR A 611 -19.25 -7.20 -12.38
C TYR A 611 -18.51 -6.77 -13.65
N ASP A 612 -18.52 -5.47 -13.96
CA ASP A 612 -17.96 -4.93 -15.20
C ASP A 612 -16.45 -4.63 -15.10
N GLY A 613 -15.92 -4.43 -13.89
CA GLY A 613 -14.52 -4.07 -13.64
C GLY A 613 -14.18 -2.66 -14.11
N SER A 614 -15.20 -1.82 -14.31
CA SER A 614 -15.06 -0.39 -14.60
C SER A 614 -14.48 0.32 -13.38
N VAL A 615 -13.57 1.27 -13.60
CA VAL A 615 -12.82 1.95 -12.54
C VAL A 615 -13.04 3.45 -12.66
N THR A 616 -13.35 4.12 -11.56
CA THR A 616 -13.47 5.59 -11.51
C THR A 616 -12.66 6.16 -10.36
N TYR A 617 -11.83 7.17 -10.63
CA TYR A 617 -11.00 7.86 -9.65
C TYR A 617 -11.65 9.20 -9.27
N TYR A 618 -12.07 9.37 -8.02
CA TYR A 618 -12.67 10.60 -7.51
C TYR A 618 -11.67 11.40 -6.67
N MET A 619 -11.53 12.69 -6.95
CA MET A 619 -10.67 13.61 -6.20
C MET A 619 -11.34 14.00 -4.89
N ILE A 620 -10.75 13.62 -3.76
CA ILE A 620 -11.25 13.91 -2.41
C ILE A 620 -10.61 15.17 -1.82
N ASP A 621 -9.28 15.28 -1.91
CA ASP A 621 -8.55 16.49 -1.49
C ASP A 621 -8.11 17.29 -2.72
N GLU A 622 -9.03 18.09 -3.26
CA GLU A 622 -8.74 18.95 -4.42
C GLU A 622 -7.71 20.05 -4.11
N LYS A 623 -7.35 20.27 -2.84
CA LYS A 623 -6.34 21.27 -2.45
C LYS A 623 -4.93 20.71 -2.52
N ASP A 624 -4.75 19.40 -2.53
CA ASP A 624 -3.46 18.72 -2.58
C ASP A 624 -2.66 19.09 -3.86
N PRO A 625 -1.49 19.76 -3.73
CA PRO A 625 -0.66 20.16 -4.87
C PRO A 625 -0.13 18.98 -5.72
N ILE A 626 0.10 17.82 -5.09
CA ILE A 626 0.56 16.62 -5.82
C ILE A 626 -0.58 16.08 -6.69
N LEU A 627 -1.80 15.97 -6.14
CA LEU A 627 -2.97 15.59 -6.91
C LEU A 627 -3.23 16.57 -8.06
N LYS A 628 -3.20 17.89 -7.81
CA LYS A 628 -3.37 18.89 -8.88
C LYS A 628 -2.35 18.73 -10.01
N THR A 629 -1.09 18.41 -9.65
CA THR A 629 -0.04 18.12 -10.63
C THR A 629 -0.40 16.88 -11.46
N TYR A 630 -0.84 15.80 -10.82
CA TYR A 630 -1.29 14.59 -11.54
C TYR A 630 -2.54 14.82 -12.37
N SER A 631 -3.52 15.61 -11.91
CA SER A 631 -4.70 15.96 -12.69
C SER A 631 -4.36 16.76 -13.95
N LYS A 632 -3.29 17.56 -13.91
CA LYS A 632 -2.77 18.25 -15.10
C LYS A 632 -2.04 17.30 -16.06
N VAL A 633 -1.29 16.32 -15.54
CA VAL A 633 -0.62 15.30 -16.36
C VAL A 633 -1.63 14.33 -16.98
N PHE A 634 -2.70 13.98 -16.26
CA PHE A 634 -3.71 13.00 -16.67
C PHE A 634 -5.15 13.56 -16.59
N PRO A 635 -5.54 14.51 -17.47
CA PRO A 635 -6.85 15.17 -17.39
C PRO A 635 -8.05 14.23 -17.51
N ALA A 636 -7.88 13.08 -18.17
CA ALA A 636 -8.95 12.10 -18.39
C ALA A 636 -9.08 11.06 -17.26
N LEU A 637 -8.21 11.08 -16.24
CA LEU A 637 -8.18 10.06 -15.19
C LEU A 637 -9.16 10.37 -14.04
N PHE A 638 -9.16 11.62 -13.59
CA PHE A 638 -9.80 12.02 -12.34
C PHE A 638 -11.16 12.69 -12.57
N LYS A 639 -12.10 12.38 -11.69
CA LYS A 639 -13.41 13.03 -11.61
C LYS A 639 -13.56 13.83 -10.32
N PRO A 640 -14.31 14.93 -10.31
CA PRO A 640 -14.68 15.64 -9.09
C PRO A 640 -15.47 14.75 -8.13
N PHE A 641 -15.29 14.92 -6.82
CA PHE A 641 -16.07 14.18 -5.82
C PHE A 641 -17.58 14.40 -5.94
N ASP A 642 -17.99 15.57 -6.44
CA ASP A 642 -19.40 15.91 -6.62
C ASP A 642 -20.14 14.98 -7.58
N GLU A 643 -19.44 14.41 -8.57
CA GLU A 643 -20.01 13.43 -9.52
C GLU A 643 -20.25 12.03 -8.91
N MET A 644 -19.72 11.76 -7.71
CA MET A 644 -19.99 10.49 -7.01
C MET A 644 -21.48 10.43 -6.60
N SER A 645 -22.12 9.27 -6.80
CA SER A 645 -23.54 9.12 -6.47
C SER A 645 -23.79 9.33 -4.98
N ALA A 646 -24.97 9.89 -4.64
CA ALA A 646 -25.33 10.19 -3.25
C ALA A 646 -25.35 8.94 -2.36
N ASP A 647 -25.71 7.79 -2.91
CA ASP A 647 -25.68 6.50 -2.21
C ASP A 647 -24.24 6.10 -1.86
N MET A 648 -23.35 6.12 -2.85
CA MET A 648 -21.94 5.79 -2.65
C MET A 648 -21.21 6.73 -1.70
N LYS A 649 -21.56 8.02 -1.69
CA LYS A 649 -21.03 9.00 -0.73
C LYS A 649 -21.31 8.62 0.72
N LYS A 650 -22.37 7.84 1.01
CA LYS A 650 -22.67 7.37 2.37
C LYS A 650 -21.74 6.26 2.84
N HIS A 651 -21.05 5.57 1.93
CA HIS A 651 -20.19 4.44 2.24
C HIS A 651 -18.72 4.81 2.37
N ILE A 652 -18.33 6.04 1.99
CA ILE A 652 -16.94 6.47 2.15
C ILE A 652 -16.53 6.41 3.62
N ARG A 653 -15.35 5.84 3.90
CA ARG A 653 -14.76 5.84 5.25
C ARG A 653 -13.43 6.58 5.31
N TYR A 654 -13.03 7.01 6.50
CA TYR A 654 -11.69 7.56 6.70
C TYR A 654 -10.67 6.41 6.64
N PRO A 655 -9.58 6.51 5.87
CA PRO A 655 -8.75 5.33 5.59
C PRO A 655 -7.95 4.86 6.81
N TYR A 656 -7.89 3.55 6.97
CA TYR A 656 -7.21 2.90 8.09
C TYR A 656 -5.70 3.19 8.08
N ASP A 657 -5.00 2.96 6.96
CA ASP A 657 -3.53 3.09 6.93
C ASP A 657 -3.07 4.54 7.10
N LEU A 658 -3.81 5.51 6.56
CA LEU A 658 -3.53 6.94 6.81
C LEU A 658 -3.71 7.29 8.28
N PHE A 659 -4.81 6.83 8.88
CA PHE A 659 -5.07 7.07 10.29
C PHE A 659 -3.99 6.45 11.18
N GLU A 660 -3.54 5.22 10.89
CA GLU A 660 -2.44 4.59 11.62
C GLU A 660 -1.13 5.39 11.52
N ILE A 661 -0.78 5.91 10.34
CA ILE A 661 0.37 6.80 10.17
C ILE A 661 0.20 8.07 11.02
N GLN A 662 -0.99 8.67 11.00
CA GLN A 662 -1.28 9.88 11.76
C GLN A 662 -1.23 9.64 13.26
N VAL A 663 -1.81 8.53 13.75
CA VAL A 663 -1.76 8.12 15.15
C VAL A 663 -0.32 8.04 15.63
N ASN A 664 0.51 7.27 14.90
CA ASN A 664 1.91 7.03 15.27
C ASN A 664 2.74 8.32 15.21
N THR A 665 2.42 9.23 14.29
CA THR A 665 3.14 10.51 14.18
C THR A 665 2.70 11.48 15.28
N TYR A 666 1.40 11.54 15.56
CA TYR A 666 0.83 12.43 16.57
C TYR A 666 1.30 12.09 17.99
N SER A 667 1.63 10.82 18.26
CA SER A 667 2.23 10.37 19.52
C SER A 667 3.42 11.21 20.00
N THR A 668 4.19 11.81 19.08
CA THR A 668 5.28 12.74 19.41
C THR A 668 4.97 14.17 18.99
N TYR A 669 4.34 14.37 17.82
CA TYR A 669 4.18 15.69 17.22
C TYR A 669 2.96 16.47 17.72
N HIS A 670 2.25 15.99 18.73
CA HIS A 670 1.31 16.80 19.50
C HIS A 670 2.04 17.81 20.42
N MET A 671 3.28 17.49 20.84
CA MET A 671 4.15 18.40 21.57
C MET A 671 4.62 19.52 20.64
N GLN A 672 4.08 20.72 20.85
CA GLN A 672 4.42 21.91 20.04
C GLN A 672 5.53 22.76 20.66
N ASP A 673 5.68 22.70 21.99
CA ASP A 673 6.79 23.36 22.68
C ASP A 673 8.11 22.62 22.40
N VAL A 674 9.13 23.40 22.03
CA VAL A 674 10.43 22.88 21.60
C VAL A 674 11.18 22.18 22.72
N GLN A 675 11.11 22.70 23.95
CA GLN A 675 11.81 22.14 25.09
C GLN A 675 11.15 20.82 25.52
N VAL A 676 9.82 20.81 25.61
CA VAL A 676 9.03 19.60 25.90
C VAL A 676 9.31 18.51 24.84
N PHE A 677 9.34 18.88 23.56
CA PHE A 677 9.66 17.95 22.46
C PHE A 677 11.10 17.43 22.53
N TYR A 678 12.08 18.31 22.77
CA TYR A 678 13.49 17.93 22.87
C TYR A 678 13.74 16.93 24.02
N ASN A 679 13.10 17.17 25.16
CA ASN A 679 13.20 16.31 26.34
C ASN A 679 12.29 15.07 26.27
N GLN A 680 11.35 15.01 25.31
CA GLN A 680 10.32 13.96 25.18
C GLN A 680 9.45 13.81 26.45
N GLU A 681 9.06 14.93 27.07
CA GLU A 681 8.39 14.95 28.38
C GLU A 681 6.95 14.41 28.37
N ASP A 682 6.21 14.56 27.26
CA ASP A 682 4.82 14.09 27.11
C ASP A 682 4.71 13.09 25.93
N LEU A 683 5.57 12.07 25.89
CA LEU A 683 5.51 11.07 24.82
C LEU A 683 4.29 10.15 24.99
N TRP A 684 3.47 10.01 23.96
CA TRP A 684 2.32 9.10 23.95
C TRP A 684 2.64 7.82 23.16
N GLU A 685 1.88 6.77 23.42
CA GLU A 685 1.98 5.48 22.73
C GLU A 685 0.59 4.92 22.43
N THR A 686 0.50 4.13 21.37
CA THR A 686 -0.65 3.26 21.13
C THR A 686 -0.72 2.20 22.23
N PRO A 687 -1.88 2.03 22.90
CA PRO A 687 -2.02 1.04 23.96
C PRO A 687 -1.83 -0.38 23.43
N TYR A 688 -1.56 -1.27 24.38
CA TYR A 688 -1.59 -2.70 24.15
C TYR A 688 -2.95 -3.27 24.57
N GLU A 689 -3.32 -4.40 23.99
CA GLU A 689 -4.49 -5.23 24.35
C GLU A 689 -4.05 -6.70 24.42
N MET A 690 -4.85 -7.55 25.06
CA MET A 690 -4.73 -8.99 24.93
C MET A 690 -5.62 -9.46 23.79
N TYR A 691 -5.12 -10.33 22.93
CA TYR A 691 -5.94 -11.00 21.92
C TYR A 691 -5.60 -12.48 21.87
N GLY A 692 -6.58 -13.33 22.12
CA GLY A 692 -6.30 -14.68 22.58
C GLY A 692 -5.37 -14.65 23.80
N ASP A 693 -4.18 -15.23 23.66
CA ASP A 693 -3.15 -15.25 24.70
C ASP A 693 -2.00 -14.25 24.42
N ASP A 694 -2.07 -13.50 23.31
CA ASP A 694 -0.97 -12.67 22.83
C ASP A 694 -1.18 -11.19 23.19
N ARG A 695 -0.16 -10.57 23.79
CA ARG A 695 -0.11 -9.11 23.97
C ARG A 695 0.24 -8.44 22.64
N GLN A 696 -0.66 -7.65 22.09
CA GLN A 696 -0.45 -6.92 20.84
C GLN A 696 -0.75 -5.42 20.98
N LYS A 697 -0.25 -4.61 20.03
CA LYS A 697 -0.68 -3.21 19.95
C LYS A 697 -2.12 -3.16 19.45
N MET A 698 -2.92 -2.32 20.10
CA MET A 698 -4.30 -2.09 19.70
C MET A 698 -4.36 -1.48 18.30
N LYS A 699 -5.27 -1.98 17.47
CA LYS A 699 -5.52 -1.46 16.12
C LYS A 699 -6.65 -0.43 16.15
N PRO A 700 -6.63 0.60 15.28
CA PRO A 700 -7.79 1.47 15.08
C PRO A 700 -9.03 0.65 14.70
N TYR A 701 -10.21 1.09 15.14
CA TYR A 701 -11.46 0.39 14.87
C TYR A 701 -12.57 1.37 14.49
N TYR A 702 -13.44 0.92 13.59
CA TYR A 702 -14.61 1.67 13.17
C TYR A 702 -15.77 1.46 14.13
N ILE A 703 -16.45 2.54 14.49
CA ILE A 703 -17.56 2.53 15.43
C ILE A 703 -18.56 3.65 15.14
N ILE A 704 -19.83 3.42 15.45
CA ILE A 704 -20.87 4.45 15.47
C ILE A 704 -20.97 5.01 16.89
N VAL A 705 -20.61 6.28 17.07
CA VAL A 705 -20.65 6.95 18.38
C VAL A 705 -21.27 8.35 18.24
N LYS A 706 -22.06 8.75 19.24
CA LYS A 706 -22.43 10.15 19.43
C LYS A 706 -21.28 10.90 20.10
N LEU A 707 -20.61 11.76 19.34
CA LEU A 707 -19.51 12.57 19.87
C LEU A 707 -20.01 13.55 20.95
N PRO A 708 -19.17 13.87 21.96
CA PRO A 708 -19.52 14.86 22.97
C PRO A 708 -19.89 16.21 22.35
N LYS A 709 -20.98 16.83 22.82
CA LYS A 709 -21.54 18.11 22.33
C LYS A 709 -22.10 18.08 20.90
N GLU A 710 -22.19 16.91 20.27
CA GLU A 710 -22.85 16.72 18.98
C GLU A 710 -24.22 16.05 19.19
N ASP A 711 -25.19 16.39 18.34
CA ASP A 711 -26.58 15.92 18.51
C ASP A 711 -26.85 14.56 17.84
N LYS A 712 -26.01 14.15 16.89
CA LYS A 712 -26.17 12.95 16.06
C LYS A 712 -24.99 12.01 16.20
N GLU A 713 -25.28 10.72 16.07
CA GLU A 713 -24.30 9.66 15.94
C GLU A 713 -23.60 9.75 14.58
N GLU A 714 -22.32 9.39 14.57
CA GLU A 714 -21.52 9.32 13.37
C GLU A 714 -20.67 8.07 13.34
N PHE A 715 -20.33 7.63 12.13
CA PHE A 715 -19.34 6.60 11.90
C PHE A 715 -17.94 7.19 11.95
N LEU A 716 -17.13 6.66 12.86
CA LEU A 716 -15.80 7.16 13.17
C LEU A 716 -14.78 6.03 13.07
N LEU A 717 -13.54 6.38 12.76
CA LEU A 717 -12.38 5.54 13.01
C LEU A 717 -11.66 6.10 14.24
N MET A 718 -11.42 5.30 15.27
CA MET A 718 -10.82 5.81 16.51
C MET A 718 -9.76 4.90 17.13
N LEU A 719 -8.93 5.48 18.00
CA LEU A 719 -7.95 4.79 18.83
C LEU A 719 -7.64 5.57 20.12
N PRO A 720 -7.59 4.92 21.29
CA PRO A 720 -7.09 5.51 22.53
C PRO A 720 -5.56 5.67 22.55
N TYR A 721 -5.06 6.48 23.48
CA TYR A 721 -3.64 6.72 23.77
C TYR A 721 -3.33 6.53 25.25
N THR A 722 -2.12 6.04 25.51
CA THR A 722 -1.51 6.02 26.86
C THR A 722 -0.19 6.79 26.85
N PRO A 723 0.31 7.28 27.99
CA PRO A 723 1.68 7.80 28.08
C PRO A 723 2.69 6.68 27.82
N SER A 724 3.86 7.02 27.31
CA SER A 724 4.95 6.06 27.16
C SER A 724 5.28 5.41 28.52
N LYS A 725 5.37 4.07 28.52
CA LYS A 725 5.64 3.24 29.70
C LYS A 725 4.55 3.28 30.80
N LYS A 726 3.35 3.76 30.50
CA LYS A 726 2.19 3.68 31.40
C LYS A 726 0.99 3.10 30.66
N ASP A 727 0.09 2.48 31.43
CA ASP A 727 -1.09 1.81 30.89
C ASP A 727 -2.40 2.58 31.11
N ASN A 728 -2.36 3.74 31.77
CA ASN A 728 -3.54 4.59 31.95
C ASN A 728 -3.85 5.39 30.68
N MET A 729 -5.12 5.52 30.33
CA MET A 729 -5.54 6.29 29.17
C MET A 729 -5.37 7.79 29.45
N ILE A 730 -4.96 8.55 28.44
CA ILE A 730 -4.80 10.01 28.54
C ILE A 730 -5.46 10.78 27.42
N ALA A 731 -5.76 10.12 26.30
CA ALA A 731 -6.45 10.72 25.18
C ALA A 731 -7.05 9.64 24.29
N TRP A 732 -7.89 10.04 23.35
CA TRP A 732 -8.24 9.24 22.18
C TRP A 732 -8.36 10.15 20.97
N LEU A 733 -7.97 9.61 19.82
CA LEU A 733 -8.06 10.27 18.52
C LEU A 733 -9.20 9.62 17.74
N ALA A 734 -10.00 10.44 17.05
CA ALA A 734 -11.03 9.98 16.14
C ALA A 734 -11.01 10.74 14.82
N ALA A 735 -11.35 10.04 13.74
CA ALA A 735 -11.55 10.55 12.40
C ALA A 735 -13.01 10.35 11.98
N ARG A 736 -13.66 11.45 11.59
CA ARG A 736 -15.06 11.44 11.14
C ARG A 736 -15.14 10.89 9.71
N SER A 737 -16.01 9.89 9.49
CA SER A 737 -16.23 9.25 8.17
C SER A 737 -17.51 9.72 7.46
N ASP A 738 -18.42 10.38 8.17
CA ASP A 738 -19.70 10.79 7.58
C ASP A 738 -19.65 12.24 7.05
N LEU A 739 -20.39 12.50 5.96
CA LEU A 739 -20.59 13.85 5.45
C LEU A 739 -21.58 14.62 6.33
N PRO A 740 -21.40 15.95 6.51
CA PRO A 740 -20.43 16.82 5.84
C PRO A 740 -19.04 16.88 6.52
N HIS A 741 -18.83 16.17 7.63
CA HIS A 741 -17.64 16.31 8.48
C HIS A 741 -16.47 15.40 8.10
N TYR A 742 -16.63 14.59 7.04
CA TYR A 742 -15.64 13.67 6.51
C TYR A 742 -14.22 14.24 6.51
N GLY A 743 -13.28 13.49 7.10
CA GLY A 743 -11.86 13.84 7.13
C GLY A 743 -11.45 14.75 8.28
N SER A 744 -12.38 15.19 9.12
CA SER A 744 -12.08 15.96 10.33
C SER A 744 -11.53 15.04 11.42
N LEU A 745 -10.43 15.46 12.05
CA LEU A 745 -9.76 14.74 13.14
C LEU A 745 -9.97 15.46 14.47
N LEU A 746 -10.28 14.70 15.52
CA LEU A 746 -10.54 15.19 16.87
C LEU A 746 -9.70 14.39 17.87
N VAL A 747 -8.97 15.08 18.73
CA VAL A 747 -8.29 14.48 19.89
C VAL A 747 -8.98 14.94 21.15
N TYR A 748 -9.55 13.99 21.87
CA TYR A 748 -10.11 14.23 23.18
C TYR A 748 -9.03 13.95 24.23
N LYS A 749 -8.63 14.99 24.97
CA LYS A 749 -7.66 14.91 26.06
C LYS A 749 -8.39 14.65 27.36
N LEU A 750 -7.96 13.62 28.08
CA LEU A 750 -8.48 13.28 29.40
C LEU A 750 -7.77 14.14 30.44
N SER A 751 -8.49 14.51 31.50
CA SER A 751 -7.92 15.31 32.59
C SER A 751 -6.71 14.59 33.23
N LYS A 752 -5.66 15.37 33.52
CA LYS A 752 -4.47 14.88 34.24
C LYS A 752 -4.72 14.71 35.75
N ASP A 753 -5.83 15.22 36.26
CA ASP A 753 -6.19 15.19 37.69
C ASP A 753 -6.84 13.85 38.09
N LYS A 754 -7.27 13.05 37.10
CA LYS A 754 -8.02 11.82 37.33
C LYS A 754 -7.45 10.66 36.53
N LEU A 755 -7.34 9.50 37.19
CA LEU A 755 -6.93 8.27 36.53
C LEU A 755 -8.08 7.74 35.68
N VAL A 756 -7.87 7.60 34.37
CA VAL A 756 -8.76 6.88 33.47
C VAL A 756 -8.07 5.58 33.06
N TYR A 757 -8.75 4.45 33.25
CA TYR A 757 -8.15 3.15 32.94
C TYR A 757 -7.86 3.02 31.44
N GLY A 758 -6.67 2.57 31.09
CA GLY A 758 -6.40 2.18 29.70
C GLY A 758 -6.69 0.70 29.46
N PRO A 759 -6.64 0.26 28.18
CA PRO A 759 -6.96 -1.11 27.79
C PRO A 759 -6.26 -2.18 28.63
N MET A 760 -4.93 -2.16 28.74
CA MET A 760 -4.18 -3.14 29.57
C MET A 760 -4.55 -3.12 31.06
N GLN A 761 -5.03 -2.01 31.61
CA GLN A 761 -5.48 -1.99 33.00
C GLN A 761 -6.84 -2.67 33.15
N ILE A 762 -7.71 -2.55 32.16
CA ILE A 762 -8.97 -3.29 32.10
C ILE A 762 -8.69 -4.78 31.92
N GLU A 763 -7.78 -5.16 31.02
CA GLU A 763 -7.29 -6.54 30.85
C GLU A 763 -6.85 -7.16 32.18
N ALA A 764 -5.97 -6.45 32.90
CA ALA A 764 -5.49 -6.91 34.21
C ALA A 764 -6.61 -7.03 35.25
N ARG A 765 -7.64 -6.16 35.18
CA ARG A 765 -8.81 -6.24 36.07
C ARG A 765 -9.69 -7.43 35.75
N ILE A 766 -9.89 -7.72 34.47
CA ILE A 766 -10.62 -8.89 33.99
C ILE A 766 -9.93 -10.16 34.52
N ASP A 767 -8.60 -10.25 34.39
CA ASP A 767 -7.82 -11.39 34.87
C ASP A 767 -7.83 -11.55 36.41
N GLN A 768 -8.02 -10.45 37.13
CA GLN A 768 -8.12 -10.43 38.60
C GLN A 768 -9.51 -10.84 39.13
N GLN A 769 -10.55 -10.83 38.30
CA GLN A 769 -11.87 -11.32 38.70
C GLN A 769 -11.84 -12.84 38.80
N THR A 770 -11.93 -13.37 40.02
CA THR A 770 -11.81 -14.81 40.31
C THR A 770 -12.76 -15.65 39.46
N GLU A 771 -14.01 -15.21 39.30
CA GLU A 771 -15.02 -15.95 38.54
C GLU A 771 -14.69 -16.01 37.04
N ILE A 772 -14.33 -14.88 36.46
CA ILE A 772 -13.94 -14.78 35.04
C ILE A 772 -12.68 -15.62 34.78
N SER A 773 -11.64 -15.42 35.59
CA SER A 773 -10.37 -16.12 35.47
C SER A 773 -10.54 -17.65 35.58
N ARG A 774 -11.42 -18.11 36.48
CA ARG A 774 -11.78 -19.53 36.62
C ARG A 774 -12.46 -20.07 35.37
N GLU A 775 -13.47 -19.38 34.85
CA GLU A 775 -14.18 -19.82 33.63
C GLU A 775 -13.27 -19.87 32.41
N LEU A 776 -12.51 -18.81 32.15
CA LEU A 776 -11.56 -18.75 31.02
C LEU A 776 -10.50 -19.86 31.14
N SER A 777 -9.99 -20.11 32.35
CA SER A 777 -9.03 -21.18 32.61
C SER A 777 -9.63 -22.57 32.37
N LEU A 778 -10.90 -22.80 32.70
CA LEU A 778 -11.60 -24.07 32.45
C LEU A 778 -11.87 -24.28 30.95
N TRP A 779 -12.31 -23.24 30.24
CA TRP A 779 -12.52 -23.29 28.79
C TRP A 779 -11.21 -23.40 27.99
N GLY A 780 -10.09 -22.94 28.54
CA GLY A 780 -8.77 -23.09 27.95
C GLY A 780 -8.17 -24.50 28.05
N GLN A 781 -8.84 -25.44 28.76
CA GLN A 781 -8.34 -26.80 28.95
C GLN A 781 -8.65 -27.73 27.78
N ARG A 782 -7.86 -28.82 27.71
CA ARG A 782 -7.94 -29.99 26.80
C ARG A 782 -9.13 -29.98 25.83
N GLY A 783 -8.87 -29.73 24.55
CA GLY A 783 -9.85 -29.86 23.47
C GLY A 783 -10.56 -28.57 23.07
N SER A 784 -10.40 -27.47 23.81
CA SER A 784 -10.92 -26.15 23.41
C SER A 784 -9.87 -25.04 23.51
N ARG A 785 -10.13 -23.95 22.80
CA ARG A 785 -9.33 -22.72 22.78
C ARG A 785 -10.27 -21.54 23.00
N VAL A 786 -9.92 -20.73 24.00
CA VAL A 786 -10.54 -19.43 24.21
C VAL A 786 -9.87 -18.42 23.27
N ILE A 787 -10.68 -17.64 22.57
CA ILE A 787 -10.24 -16.48 21.79
C ILE A 787 -10.81 -15.26 22.48
N ARG A 788 -9.94 -14.55 23.20
CA ARG A 788 -10.19 -13.19 23.66
C ARG A 788 -10.18 -12.26 22.46
N GLY A 789 -11.29 -11.57 22.23
CA GLY A 789 -11.46 -10.65 21.11
C GLY A 789 -10.71 -9.32 21.29
N ASN A 790 -11.02 -8.36 20.43
CA ASN A 790 -10.55 -6.99 20.55
C ASN A 790 -11.28 -6.27 21.69
N LEU A 791 -10.53 -5.60 22.56
CA LEU A 791 -11.08 -4.80 23.65
C LEU A 791 -11.45 -3.40 23.12
N LEU A 792 -12.72 -3.08 22.99
CA LEU A 792 -13.18 -1.77 22.50
C LEU A 792 -13.34 -0.80 23.67
N ALA A 793 -12.79 0.42 23.56
CA ALA A 793 -12.93 1.48 24.55
C ALA A 793 -13.90 2.56 24.02
N ILE A 794 -15.17 2.45 24.38
CA ILE A 794 -16.27 3.17 23.75
C ILE A 794 -16.66 4.38 24.62
N PRO A 795 -16.51 5.62 24.14
CA PRO A 795 -16.98 6.79 24.87
C PRO A 795 -18.51 6.87 24.79
N VAL A 796 -19.15 6.97 25.95
CA VAL A 796 -20.61 7.12 26.09
C VAL A 796 -20.86 8.24 27.10
N GLY A 797 -21.50 9.33 26.65
CA GLY A 797 -21.61 10.56 27.44
C GLY A 797 -20.23 11.09 27.85
N GLU A 798 -20.01 11.17 29.16
CA GLU A 798 -18.76 11.61 29.79
C GLU A 798 -18.02 10.44 30.47
N SER A 799 -18.26 9.20 30.03
CA SER A 799 -17.58 8.01 30.57
C SER A 799 -17.15 7.04 29.45
N PHE A 800 -16.52 5.93 29.84
CA PHE A 800 -16.10 4.87 28.93
C PHE A 800 -16.71 3.53 29.31
N ILE A 801 -17.22 2.83 28.31
CA ILE A 801 -17.60 1.43 28.38
C ILE A 801 -16.53 0.63 27.65
N TYR A 802 -15.96 -0.36 28.32
CA TYR A 802 -15.02 -1.30 27.71
C TYR A 802 -15.75 -2.60 27.40
N VAL A 803 -15.58 -3.11 26.18
CA VAL A 803 -16.29 -4.30 25.70
C VAL A 803 -15.30 -5.27 25.08
N GLU A 804 -15.28 -6.52 25.56
CA GLU A 804 -14.42 -7.58 25.04
C GLU A 804 -15.27 -8.85 24.78
N PRO A 805 -15.38 -9.30 23.52
CA PRO A 805 -16.06 -10.55 23.21
C PRO A 805 -15.15 -11.75 23.49
N ILE A 806 -15.73 -12.83 24.00
CA ILE A 806 -15.04 -14.10 24.28
C ILE A 806 -15.64 -15.19 23.38
N TYR A 807 -14.80 -15.73 22.49
CA TYR A 807 -15.17 -16.85 21.63
C TYR A 807 -14.54 -18.15 22.12
N LEU A 808 -15.22 -19.26 21.85
CA LEU A 808 -14.72 -20.60 22.10
C LEU A 808 -14.65 -21.36 20.77
N GLU A 809 -13.52 -21.98 20.50
CA GLU A 809 -13.34 -22.88 19.36
C GLU A 809 -12.74 -24.22 19.83
N ALA A 810 -13.06 -25.33 19.13
CA ALA A 810 -12.46 -26.63 19.43
C ALA A 810 -10.98 -26.69 18.98
N LYS A 811 -10.08 -27.23 19.82
CA LYS A 811 -8.70 -27.55 19.42
C LYS A 811 -8.66 -28.92 18.75
N GLN A 812 -8.06 -29.00 17.56
CA GLN A 812 -7.71 -30.28 16.94
C GLN A 812 -6.24 -30.60 17.24
N GLU A 813 -5.95 -31.82 17.70
CA GLU A 813 -4.58 -32.32 17.74
C GLU A 813 -4.10 -32.54 16.29
N GLU A 814 -2.96 -31.95 15.93
CA GLU A 814 -2.29 -32.26 14.67
C GLU A 814 -1.83 -33.72 14.69
N ALA A 815 -2.54 -34.61 13.98
CA ALA A 815 -2.02 -35.93 13.69
C ALA A 815 -0.86 -35.79 12.69
N GLN A 816 0.36 -35.60 13.21
CA GLN A 816 1.58 -35.75 12.43
C GLN A 816 1.68 -37.19 11.96
N THR A 817 1.18 -37.47 10.75
CA THR A 817 1.47 -38.73 10.07
C THR A 817 2.93 -38.66 9.61
N PRO A 818 3.82 -39.58 10.02
CA PRO A 818 5.20 -39.56 9.56
C PRO A 818 5.21 -39.77 8.04
N PRO A 819 6.05 -39.04 7.28
CA PRO A 819 6.17 -39.29 5.84
C PRO A 819 6.69 -40.72 5.60
N PRO A 820 6.20 -41.43 4.57
CA PRO A 820 6.81 -42.70 4.16
C PRO A 820 8.26 -42.43 3.75
N GLY A 821 9.17 -43.25 4.27
CA GLY A 821 10.61 -43.00 4.25
C GLY A 821 11.17 -42.56 2.89
N GLN A 822 11.98 -41.50 2.92
CA GLN A 822 12.98 -41.25 1.90
C GLN A 822 14.31 -40.93 2.59
N SER A 823 15.29 -41.76 2.28
CA SER A 823 16.69 -41.60 2.65
C SER A 823 17.33 -40.45 1.86
N GLY A 824 18.17 -39.68 2.56
CA GLY A 824 19.30 -38.95 1.98
C GLY A 824 19.02 -37.56 1.39
N GLY A 825 19.64 -36.53 1.99
CA GLY A 825 20.01 -35.31 1.26
C GLY A 825 19.77 -33.97 1.96
N ARG A 826 20.87 -33.41 2.50
CA ARG A 826 21.18 -31.98 2.79
C ARG A 826 20.05 -30.99 3.14
N LYS A 827 20.11 -30.49 4.39
CA LYS A 827 19.37 -29.33 4.90
C LYS A 827 19.73 -28.04 4.15
N GLN A 828 18.77 -27.48 3.41
CA GLN A 828 18.70 -26.06 3.09
C GLN A 828 17.55 -25.44 3.89
N GLN A 829 17.88 -24.50 4.78
CA GLN A 829 16.90 -23.66 5.46
C GLN A 829 16.37 -22.60 4.48
N THR A 830 15.36 -22.96 3.70
CA THR A 830 14.42 -22.00 3.11
C THR A 830 13.25 -21.84 4.08
N ARG A 831 12.98 -20.61 4.51
CA ARG A 831 11.71 -20.24 5.18
C ARG A 831 10.58 -20.57 4.21
N GLN A 832 9.96 -21.73 4.36
CA GLN A 832 8.72 -22.07 3.66
C GLN A 832 7.62 -21.15 4.19
N PRO A 833 6.78 -20.56 3.33
CA PRO A 833 5.57 -19.90 3.80
C PRO A 833 4.71 -20.95 4.51
N ALA A 834 4.15 -20.59 5.66
CA ALA A 834 3.27 -21.45 6.44
C ALA A 834 2.19 -22.01 5.51
N LYS A 835 2.18 -23.34 5.36
CA LYS A 835 1.14 -24.06 4.65
C LYS A 835 -0.12 -23.91 5.51
N GLU A 836 -1.00 -22.99 5.13
CA GLU A 836 -2.32 -22.79 5.73
C GLU A 836 -3.18 -23.99 5.33
N ILE A 837 -2.92 -25.15 5.95
CA ILE A 837 -3.81 -26.29 5.89
C ILE A 837 -5.03 -25.88 6.71
N ALA A 838 -6.18 -25.84 6.05
CA ALA A 838 -7.45 -25.40 6.61
C ALA A 838 -7.69 -26.02 7.99
N ARG A 839 -7.82 -25.16 9.01
CA ARG A 839 -8.41 -25.50 10.31
C ARG A 839 -9.92 -25.73 10.07
N THR A 840 -10.26 -26.87 9.50
CA THR A 840 -11.54 -27.07 8.78
C THR A 840 -12.71 -27.49 9.68
N ALA A 841 -12.60 -27.43 11.01
CA ALA A 841 -13.61 -28.03 11.89
C ALA A 841 -13.97 -27.26 13.18
N ALA A 842 -13.32 -26.14 13.49
CA ALA A 842 -13.65 -25.39 14.70
C ALA A 842 -14.34 -24.08 14.34
N LEU A 843 -15.63 -23.96 14.66
CA LEU A 843 -16.40 -22.71 14.56
C LEU A 843 -16.15 -21.88 15.81
N PRO A 844 -15.63 -20.64 15.70
CA PRO A 844 -15.62 -19.73 16.81
C PRO A 844 -17.05 -19.35 17.20
N GLU A 845 -17.48 -19.77 18.37
CA GLU A 845 -18.78 -19.45 18.94
C GLU A 845 -18.60 -18.36 20.01
N LEU A 846 -19.34 -17.26 19.91
CA LEU A 846 -19.38 -16.27 20.99
C LEU A 846 -20.05 -16.91 22.21
N LYS A 847 -19.33 -16.97 23.33
CA LYS A 847 -19.83 -17.54 24.58
C LYS A 847 -20.16 -16.49 25.62
N ARG A 848 -19.36 -15.43 25.70
CA ARG A 848 -19.55 -14.34 26.65
C ARG A 848 -19.18 -13.01 26.05
N VAL A 849 -19.73 -11.96 26.64
CA VAL A 849 -19.28 -10.58 26.47
C VAL A 849 -18.88 -10.05 27.83
N ILE A 850 -17.66 -9.52 27.91
CA ILE A 850 -17.17 -8.83 29.09
C ILE A 850 -17.45 -7.35 28.90
N VAL A 851 -18.05 -6.73 29.92
CA VAL A 851 -18.26 -5.28 29.98
C VAL A 851 -17.60 -4.75 31.24
N ALA A 852 -16.88 -3.63 31.11
CA ALA A 852 -16.32 -2.92 32.25
C ALA A 852 -16.63 -1.42 32.19
N ILE A 853 -16.99 -0.86 33.35
CA ILE A 853 -17.16 0.59 33.57
C ILE A 853 -16.49 0.93 34.91
N GLY A 854 -15.46 1.78 34.84
CA GLY A 854 -14.66 2.11 36.01
C GLY A 854 -14.04 0.87 36.68
N ASN A 855 -14.47 0.58 37.91
CA ASN A 855 -13.99 -0.58 38.70
C ASN A 855 -14.88 -1.82 38.59
N ARG A 856 -16.04 -1.71 37.94
CA ARG A 856 -17.02 -2.80 37.84
C ARG A 856 -16.77 -3.56 36.54
N VAL A 857 -16.75 -4.89 36.63
CA VAL A 857 -16.54 -5.81 35.52
C VAL A 857 -17.59 -6.91 35.60
N ALA A 858 -18.24 -7.21 34.49
CA ALA A 858 -19.21 -8.28 34.34
C ALA A 858 -18.85 -9.13 33.13
N MET A 859 -19.13 -10.43 33.20
CA MET A 859 -19.02 -11.34 32.08
C MET A 859 -20.31 -12.15 31.99
N GLU A 860 -21.09 -11.92 30.93
CA GLU A 860 -22.41 -12.53 30.75
C GLU A 860 -22.57 -13.06 29.33
N GLU A 861 -23.66 -13.78 29.07
CA GLU A 861 -23.93 -14.41 27.77
C GLU A 861 -24.19 -13.40 26.64
N THR A 862 -24.70 -12.22 27.00
CA THR A 862 -25.02 -11.15 26.06
C THR A 862 -24.46 -9.82 26.54
N PHE A 863 -24.20 -8.92 25.61
CA PHE A 863 -23.77 -7.56 25.91
C PHE A 863 -24.76 -6.82 26.82
N ASP A 864 -26.07 -6.91 26.55
CA ASP A 864 -27.10 -6.25 27.36
C ASP A 864 -27.11 -6.75 28.81
N MET A 865 -26.94 -8.06 29.03
CA MET A 865 -26.85 -8.63 30.39
C MET A 865 -25.60 -8.16 31.12
N ALA A 866 -24.44 -8.18 30.47
CA ALA A 866 -23.20 -7.72 31.06
C ALA A 866 -23.29 -6.22 31.40
N LEU A 867 -23.84 -5.42 30.49
CA LEU A 867 -24.06 -3.98 30.69
C LEU A 867 -24.98 -3.72 31.89
N ASN A 868 -26.13 -4.41 31.96
CA ASN A 868 -27.07 -4.28 33.07
C ASN A 868 -26.45 -4.67 34.42
N GLN A 869 -25.64 -5.73 34.45
CA GLN A 869 -24.95 -6.17 35.66
C GLN A 869 -23.92 -5.14 36.14
N VAL A 870 -23.18 -4.49 35.23
CA VAL A 870 -22.23 -3.43 35.59
C VAL A 870 -22.95 -2.18 36.13
N LEU A 871 -24.10 -1.85 35.57
CA LEU A 871 -24.87 -0.67 35.95
C LEU A 871 -25.68 -0.85 37.24
N ASP A 872 -25.93 -2.10 37.64
CA ASP A 872 -26.89 -2.43 38.71
C ASP A 872 -28.30 -1.87 38.40
N ALA A 873 -28.67 -1.88 37.11
CA ALA A 873 -29.93 -1.34 36.60
C ALA A 873 -30.38 -2.09 35.35
N VAL A 874 -31.71 -2.20 35.15
CA VAL A 874 -32.27 -2.81 33.94
C VAL A 874 -32.39 -1.75 32.84
N VAL A 875 -31.44 -1.74 31.91
CA VAL A 875 -31.57 -1.07 30.61
C VAL A 875 -32.26 -2.06 29.68
N THR A 876 -33.58 -1.95 29.54
CA THR A 876 -34.33 -2.69 28.52
C THR A 876 -34.22 -1.93 27.21
N HIS A 877 -33.35 -2.39 26.29
CA HIS A 877 -33.43 -1.97 24.90
C HIS A 877 -34.72 -2.53 24.31
N ILE A 878 -35.58 -1.65 23.80
CA ILE A 878 -36.77 -2.09 23.08
C ILE A 878 -36.27 -2.70 21.77
N LYS A 879 -36.02 -4.01 21.78
CA LYS A 879 -36.22 -4.82 20.57
C LYS A 879 -37.71 -4.67 20.25
N GLU A 880 -38.04 -3.70 19.41
CA GLU A 880 -39.22 -3.84 18.57
C GLU A 880 -38.92 -5.05 17.70
N VAL A 881 -39.26 -6.22 18.25
CA VAL A 881 -39.46 -7.42 17.48
C VAL A 881 -40.40 -6.99 16.37
N SER A 882 -39.93 -7.05 15.11
CA SER A 882 -40.83 -7.13 13.96
C SER A 882 -41.89 -8.15 14.34
N ILE A 883 -43.10 -7.69 14.64
CA ILE A 883 -44.21 -8.54 15.01
C ILE A 883 -44.57 -9.33 13.75
N MET A 884 -43.87 -10.44 13.53
CA MET A 884 -44.57 -11.62 13.05
C MET A 884 -45.66 -11.90 14.08
N PRO A 885 -46.91 -12.16 13.63
CA PRO A 885 -48.03 -12.31 14.54
C PRO A 885 -47.68 -13.34 15.61
N GLU A 886 -47.91 -12.98 16.88
CA GLU A 886 -47.71 -13.83 18.05
C GLU A 886 -48.22 -15.25 17.73
N THR A 887 -47.30 -16.19 17.53
CA THR A 887 -47.61 -17.58 17.83
C THR A 887 -47.65 -17.67 19.34
N GLY A 888 -48.86 -17.87 19.86
CA GLY A 888 -49.13 -18.01 21.28
C GLY A 888 -48.16 -18.98 21.96
N LYS A 889 -47.93 -18.72 23.25
CA LYS A 889 -47.07 -19.47 24.17
C LYS A 889 -46.91 -20.94 23.75
N ILE A 890 -45.67 -21.37 23.52
CA ILE A 890 -45.31 -22.73 23.11
C ILE A 890 -45.91 -23.81 24.04
N SER A 891 -46.27 -23.46 25.29
CA SER A 891 -46.99 -24.35 26.21
C SER A 891 -48.41 -24.73 25.74
N ASP A 892 -49.07 -23.88 24.96
CA ASP A 892 -50.47 -24.04 24.55
C ASP A 892 -50.58 -24.73 23.18
N LEU A 893 -49.54 -24.64 22.35
CA LEU A 893 -49.46 -25.31 21.04
C LEU A 893 -49.42 -26.84 21.17
N GLY A 894 -48.81 -27.38 22.23
CA GLY A 894 -48.81 -28.82 22.50
C GLY A 894 -50.21 -29.36 22.85
N ALA A 895 -50.96 -28.63 23.68
CA ALA A 895 -52.34 -28.99 24.02
C ALA A 895 -53.28 -28.84 22.81
N LEU A 896 -53.06 -27.81 21.98
CA LEU A 896 -53.83 -27.57 20.78
C LEU A 896 -53.56 -28.64 19.70
N ALA A 897 -52.29 -29.01 19.47
CA ALA A 897 -51.91 -30.08 18.56
C ALA A 897 -52.48 -31.44 19.01
N LEU A 898 -52.47 -31.74 20.31
CA LEU A 898 -53.07 -32.95 20.85
C LEU A 898 -54.60 -32.97 20.66
N LYS A 899 -55.26 -31.81 20.78
CA LYS A 899 -56.69 -31.66 20.53
C LYS A 899 -57.04 -31.92 19.06
N TYR A 900 -56.34 -31.29 18.13
CA TYR A 900 -56.52 -31.51 16.68
C TYR A 900 -56.24 -32.97 16.30
N TYR A 901 -55.20 -33.59 16.85
CA TYR A 901 -54.91 -35.02 16.65
C TYR A 901 -56.05 -35.93 17.14
N ASN A 902 -56.60 -35.67 18.32
CA ASN A 902 -57.68 -36.47 18.88
C ASN A 902 -58.99 -36.30 18.08
N ASN A 903 -59.31 -35.07 17.66
CA ASN A 903 -60.46 -34.80 16.80
C ASN A 903 -60.32 -35.49 15.44
N ALA A 904 -59.14 -35.41 14.81
CA ALA A 904 -58.84 -36.11 13.57
C ALA A 904 -59.07 -37.63 13.74
N LYS A 905 -58.61 -38.22 14.84
CA LYS A 905 -58.82 -39.65 15.13
C LYS A 905 -60.31 -40.01 15.28
N ASP A 906 -61.10 -39.14 15.90
CA ASP A 906 -62.55 -39.35 16.09
C ASP A 906 -63.33 -39.23 14.77
N TYR A 907 -62.97 -38.28 13.90
CA TYR A 907 -63.52 -38.19 12.54
C TYR A 907 -63.13 -39.38 11.67
N LEU A 908 -61.90 -39.88 11.81
CA LEU A 908 -61.43 -41.09 11.13
C LEU A 908 -62.24 -42.33 11.56
N GLN A 909 -62.53 -42.47 12.86
CA GLN A 909 -63.36 -43.57 13.39
C GLN A 909 -64.82 -43.50 12.91
N LYS A 910 -65.33 -42.29 12.66
CA LYS A 910 -66.67 -42.04 12.12
C LYS A 910 -66.75 -42.09 10.59
N GLY A 911 -65.62 -42.26 9.89
CA GLY A 911 -65.55 -42.29 8.43
C GLY A 911 -65.75 -40.92 7.75
N ASP A 912 -65.66 -39.81 8.50
CA ASP A 912 -65.78 -38.44 7.97
C ASP A 912 -64.41 -37.90 7.53
N TRP A 913 -64.08 -38.14 6.26
CA TRP A 913 -62.82 -37.71 5.65
C TRP A 913 -62.69 -36.18 5.50
N ALA A 914 -63.82 -35.47 5.36
CA ALA A 914 -63.82 -34.01 5.26
C ALA A 914 -63.62 -33.36 6.64
N GLY A 915 -64.14 -33.97 7.71
CA GLY A 915 -63.80 -33.64 9.10
C GLY A 915 -62.32 -33.90 9.40
N TYR A 916 -61.80 -35.07 9.03
CA TYR A 916 -60.38 -35.43 9.21
C TYR A 916 -59.43 -34.42 8.54
N GLY A 917 -59.68 -34.07 7.28
CA GLY A 917 -58.85 -33.12 6.53
C GLY A 917 -58.89 -31.68 7.03
N ARG A 918 -59.85 -31.30 7.87
CA ARG A 918 -59.92 -29.96 8.50
C ARG A 918 -59.13 -29.87 9.81
N GLU A 919 -58.82 -31.01 10.42
CA GLU A 919 -58.08 -31.08 11.69
C GLU A 919 -56.58 -31.40 11.48
N LEU A 920 -56.15 -31.62 10.23
CA LEU A 920 -54.74 -31.66 9.78
C LEU A 920 -54.30 -30.27 9.33
#